data_AF-A0AAD2FIM2-F1
#
_entry.id   AF-A0AAD2FIM2-F1
#
_cell.length_a   1.000
_cell.length_b   1.000
_cell.length_c   1.000
_cell.angle_alpha   90.00
_cell.angle_beta   90.00
_cell.angle_gamma   90.00
#
_symmetry.space_group_name_H-M   'P 1'
#
loop_
_entity.id
_entity.type
_entity.pdbx_description
1 polymer ?
#
loop_
_entity_poly.entity_id
_entity_poly.type
_entity_poly.pdbx_seq_one_letter_code
_entity_poly.pdbx_strand_id
1 'polypeptide(L)'
;MLTTGPQSQLHFKKKNDNDNRLRNIQGDDPSLRFNRTATSTQSIDDPCILTIQGNQYNMTAWAKAHPGGSAILQRFHNQDATEAFYATGHSQGAIDMLQDFLIIDDDDDEEEEEVKHKNTEKEKEISSTTDKTILSTKTITTKPKSRLARIRTKLFTKEDPIGIHKYAGLFCLFHFAFRYLQTWFGDPSAGFGTRQGLGSSPLPLLCLIPHTLLSLSSLLFHTVPRERIVGRPMIWQEFRAHNIIFGIRSILATLAAWTAIRFPQTRTLVTCFSCGVVLLSMYLANMATEQLRDNSLESTTATMPYWEGCSVKTQRHIKIFYALCQFMATMACCITWNPAWPLVCLFPIQIASLLMTLVRKGLLSTKGYHLAYGLSLCLPFLTILRTTIAQPKEVGLKSVLARRGFQEDLIYTVPVQRGDWIKVAGGLLDIPDFYVGNAKATGRGYGWYIQRLKATVDLAHEQSGGEKVLLLGHSAGGWLARAAMADGIWCEENGIQTCDRVRCLVTMGAIHKEPIDAASCVTRGALKNTNAMYPGAFLKDSGIGYVSIGGAAIVGDNTKDQESKTDADELYSNRGEGSASRVAFNSYEAVCGKGNVIGDGVVPFDWSQLDGSRKIKLDGVLHSINEAGTTIPTDRWYGSEAIIDSWLPSVLDEAGLSQAKAKGFDPFAGLQEWASNLMVESSSRRAAIRNVGALVVLCTGSAFFSTSKATAMYENAPVADSSVIRFPSGVSIQDFRPGDGEAAAEGKRVNIQWSLKRSNGYSVDSSTNNNSVPFIFVIGAKDGTRAIAGYATGLDEGIRGLRVGGIRRIVIPPSLAYVEGLRDNSPGPIPPDFGPRQRIQRVMNMIKDDIPGESFLLDVKLTRVQ
;
A
#
# COMPACT_ATOMS: atom_id res chain seq x y z
N MET A 1 -16.55 -5.16 -68.71
CA MET A 1 -17.70 -6.04 -68.98
C MET A 1 -17.60 -7.24 -68.05
N LEU A 2 -18.65 -7.48 -67.23
CA LEU A 2 -19.18 -8.77 -66.71
C LEU A 2 -18.16 -9.80 -66.14
N THR A 3 -18.26 -10.36 -64.93
CA THR A 3 -19.45 -10.91 -64.23
C THR A 3 -19.26 -11.02 -62.71
N THR A 4 -20.40 -11.00 -62.02
CA THR A 4 -20.70 -11.05 -60.57
C THR A 4 -20.97 -12.45 -60.01
N GLY A 5 -20.79 -12.65 -58.70
CA GLY A 5 -21.42 -13.73 -57.91
C GLY A 5 -20.88 -13.83 -56.46
N PRO A 6 -21.69 -14.16 -55.43
CA PRO A 6 -21.91 -13.24 -54.30
C PRO A 6 -21.58 -13.74 -52.88
N GLN A 7 -21.51 -12.76 -51.95
CA GLN A 7 -21.38 -12.87 -50.49
C GLN A 7 -22.70 -13.28 -49.80
N SER A 8 -22.60 -14.04 -48.70
CA SER A 8 -23.71 -14.45 -47.84
C SER A 8 -23.85 -13.55 -46.60
N GLN A 9 -25.04 -12.95 -46.43
CA GLN A 9 -25.55 -12.42 -45.17
C GLN A 9 -26.62 -13.36 -44.62
N LEU A 10 -26.63 -13.61 -43.31
CA LEU A 10 -27.65 -14.43 -42.62
C LEU A 10 -28.53 -13.54 -41.72
N HIS A 11 -29.81 -13.49 -42.09
CA HIS A 11 -30.92 -12.82 -41.39
C HIS A 11 -31.46 -13.66 -40.22
N PHE A 12 -31.84 -12.99 -39.12
CA PHE A 12 -32.69 -13.52 -38.05
C PHE A 12 -34.14 -13.67 -38.50
N LYS A 13 -34.77 -14.82 -38.19
CA LYS A 13 -36.19 -15.12 -38.46
C LYS A 13 -36.92 -15.49 -37.17
N LYS A 14 -38.02 -14.79 -36.88
CA LYS A 14 -39.03 -15.09 -35.84
C LYS A 14 -39.82 -16.37 -36.16
N LYS A 15 -40.18 -17.14 -35.12
CA LYS A 15 -41.26 -18.15 -35.11
C LYS A 15 -41.70 -18.33 -33.63
N ASN A 16 -42.84 -17.77 -33.22
CA ASN A 16 -44.18 -18.38 -33.12
C ASN A 16 -44.26 -19.56 -32.13
N ASP A 17 -44.77 -19.27 -30.93
CA ASP A 17 -45.34 -20.25 -30.02
C ASP A 17 -46.87 -20.06 -29.99
N ASN A 18 -47.57 -21.11 -30.42
CA ASN A 18 -48.99 -21.34 -30.19
C ASN A 18 -49.07 -22.83 -29.84
N ASP A 19 -49.25 -23.17 -28.57
CA ASP A 19 -50.05 -24.34 -28.24
C ASP A 19 -50.87 -24.04 -26.98
N ASN A 20 -52.17 -24.28 -27.12
CA ASN A 20 -53.22 -23.82 -26.24
C ASN A 20 -54.11 -25.04 -25.96
N ARG A 21 -54.16 -25.48 -24.70
CA ARG A 21 -55.20 -26.37 -24.19
C ARG A 21 -55.71 -25.85 -22.83
N LEU A 22 -56.63 -24.89 -22.89
CA LEU A 22 -58.04 -24.97 -22.42
C LEU A 22 -58.33 -26.05 -21.34
N ARG A 23 -58.99 -25.80 -20.19
CA ARG A 23 -60.16 -24.92 -19.92
C ARG A 23 -60.34 -24.53 -18.42
N ASN A 24 -60.86 -23.31 -18.26
CA ASN A 24 -61.93 -22.83 -17.37
C ASN A 24 -61.87 -23.03 -15.86
N ILE A 25 -61.71 -21.91 -15.12
CA ILE A 25 -62.81 -21.33 -14.32
C ILE A 25 -62.78 -19.80 -14.54
N GLN A 26 -63.96 -19.23 -14.67
CA GLN A 26 -64.26 -17.87 -15.11
C GLN A 26 -64.71 -17.04 -13.90
N GLY A 27 -64.19 -15.82 -13.78
CA GLY A 27 -64.66 -14.80 -12.84
C GLY A 27 -63.59 -14.39 -11.82
N ASP A 28 -62.88 -13.28 -12.11
CA ASP A 28 -62.62 -12.22 -11.13
C ASP A 28 -61.95 -11.01 -11.81
N ASP A 29 -62.44 -9.84 -11.43
CA ASP A 29 -62.19 -8.51 -11.99
C ASP A 29 -60.73 -8.02 -11.74
N PRO A 30 -59.99 -7.52 -12.76
CA PRO A 30 -58.63 -7.01 -12.57
C PRO A 30 -58.51 -5.74 -11.72
N SER A 31 -59.59 -5.09 -11.30
CA SER A 31 -59.56 -3.87 -10.49
C SER A 31 -59.37 -4.08 -8.97
N LEU A 32 -59.16 -5.32 -8.50
CA LEU A 32 -59.02 -5.63 -7.07
C LEU A 32 -57.59 -5.93 -6.57
N ARG A 33 -56.55 -5.69 -7.37
CA ARG A 33 -55.16 -5.72 -6.86
C ARG A 33 -54.67 -4.31 -6.55
N PHE A 34 -54.38 -4.12 -5.25
CA PHE A 34 -53.70 -2.97 -4.63
C PHE A 34 -54.56 -1.73 -4.33
N ASN A 35 -55.57 -1.90 -3.46
CA ASN A 35 -56.05 -0.78 -2.67
C ASN A 35 -55.21 -0.65 -1.39
N ARG A 36 -54.37 0.41 -1.32
CA ARG A 36 -53.48 0.75 -0.20
C ARG A 36 -54.23 1.64 0.80
N THR A 37 -55.20 1.09 1.53
CA THR A 37 -55.79 1.76 2.69
C THR A 37 -56.27 0.72 3.69
N ALA A 38 -55.34 0.27 4.54
CA ALA A 38 -55.65 -0.33 5.83
C ALA A 38 -54.44 -0.08 6.76
N THR A 39 -54.68 0.83 7.70
CA THR A 39 -54.04 1.05 9.01
C THR A 39 -52.92 0.07 9.40
N SER A 40 -51.69 0.58 9.54
CA SER A 40 -50.66 -0.04 10.38
C SER A 40 -49.99 1.01 11.26
N THR A 41 -50.54 1.21 12.45
CA THR A 41 -49.93 1.96 13.56
C THR A 41 -48.95 1.08 14.34
N GLN A 42 -48.14 0.28 13.65
CA GLN A 42 -47.15 -0.62 14.27
C GLN A 42 -45.77 -0.40 13.66
N SER A 43 -44.76 -0.32 14.52
CA SER A 43 -43.40 0.09 14.18
C SER A 43 -42.59 -1.08 13.60
N ILE A 44 -41.49 -0.78 12.91
CA ILE A 44 -40.56 -1.78 12.34
C ILE A 44 -39.86 -2.64 13.43
N ASP A 45 -39.95 -2.24 14.70
CA ASP A 45 -39.35 -2.94 15.84
C ASP A 45 -40.34 -3.79 16.65
N ASP A 46 -41.59 -3.89 16.20
CA ASP A 46 -42.62 -4.68 16.90
C ASP A 46 -42.37 -6.19 16.70
N PRO A 47 -42.66 -7.03 17.72
CA PRO A 47 -42.52 -8.48 17.62
C PRO A 47 -43.33 -9.03 16.44
N CYS A 48 -42.79 -10.02 15.73
CA CYS A 48 -43.41 -10.60 14.54
C CYS A 48 -43.54 -12.11 14.71
N ILE A 49 -44.59 -12.53 15.41
CA ILE A 49 -44.99 -13.93 15.57
C ILE A 49 -46.08 -14.26 14.55
N LEU A 50 -45.94 -15.35 13.81
CA LEU A 50 -46.86 -15.79 12.75
C LEU A 50 -47.28 -17.24 12.99
N THR A 51 -48.51 -17.62 12.62
CA THR A 51 -48.93 -19.02 12.63
C THR A 51 -48.87 -19.60 11.21
N ILE A 52 -48.22 -20.74 11.03
CA ILE A 52 -48.17 -21.47 9.75
C ILE A 52 -48.46 -22.95 10.02
N GLN A 53 -49.49 -23.50 9.39
CA GLN A 53 -50.00 -24.86 9.60
C GLN A 53 -50.25 -25.21 11.07
N GLY A 54 -50.83 -24.27 11.83
CA GLY A 54 -51.15 -24.47 13.25
C GLY A 54 -49.97 -24.32 14.22
N ASN A 55 -48.75 -24.15 13.73
CA ASN A 55 -47.56 -23.92 14.55
C ASN A 55 -47.22 -22.43 14.62
N GLN A 56 -46.81 -21.93 15.79
CA GLN A 56 -46.37 -20.55 15.96
C GLN A 56 -44.87 -20.39 15.71
N TYR A 57 -44.48 -19.34 14.99
CA TYR A 57 -43.10 -19.06 14.64
C TYR A 57 -42.70 -17.64 15.03
N ASN A 58 -41.59 -17.48 15.76
CA ASN A 58 -41.03 -16.18 16.09
C ASN A 58 -40.12 -15.68 14.96
N MET A 59 -40.70 -14.90 14.05
CA MET A 59 -40.00 -14.35 12.90
C MET A 59 -39.41 -12.96 13.18
N THR A 60 -39.44 -12.46 14.42
CA THR A 60 -39.03 -11.07 14.77
C THR A 60 -37.62 -10.73 14.30
N ALA A 61 -36.65 -11.60 14.57
CA ALA A 61 -35.26 -11.40 14.15
C ALA A 61 -35.08 -11.56 12.62
N TRP A 62 -35.92 -12.38 11.99
CA TRP A 62 -35.82 -12.70 10.57
C TRP A 62 -36.63 -11.76 9.67
N ALA A 63 -37.64 -11.06 10.21
CA ALA A 63 -38.53 -10.19 9.45
C ALA A 63 -37.77 -9.08 8.71
N LYS A 64 -36.68 -8.58 9.30
CA LYS A 64 -35.78 -7.58 8.71
C LYS A 64 -34.96 -8.13 7.54
N ALA A 65 -34.82 -9.45 7.43
CA ALA A 65 -34.05 -10.16 6.41
C ALA A 65 -34.92 -10.90 5.37
N HIS A 66 -36.26 -10.84 5.48
CA HIS A 66 -37.19 -11.46 4.54
C HIS A 66 -37.10 -10.77 3.16
N PRO A 67 -36.99 -11.50 2.03
CA PRO A 67 -36.83 -10.94 0.68
C PRO A 67 -37.95 -9.98 0.23
N GLY A 68 -39.17 -10.18 0.71
CA GLY A 68 -40.32 -9.29 0.48
C GLY A 68 -40.41 -8.09 1.45
N GLY A 69 -39.47 -7.94 2.38
CA GLY A 69 -39.46 -6.90 3.41
C GLY A 69 -40.29 -7.24 4.66
N SER A 70 -39.98 -6.57 5.77
CA SER A 70 -40.62 -6.80 7.08
C SER A 70 -42.11 -6.45 7.10
N ALA A 71 -42.52 -5.43 6.33
CA ALA A 71 -43.90 -4.95 6.26
C ALA A 71 -44.90 -5.99 5.72
N ILE A 72 -44.44 -6.99 4.96
CA ILE A 72 -45.31 -8.07 4.48
C ILE A 72 -45.61 -9.04 5.62
N LEU A 73 -44.60 -9.38 6.42
CA LEU A 73 -44.75 -10.30 7.55
C LEU A 73 -45.50 -9.64 8.72
N GLN A 74 -45.23 -8.36 8.98
CA GLN A 74 -45.91 -7.61 10.05
C GLN A 74 -47.43 -7.55 9.89
N ARG A 75 -47.96 -7.66 8.66
CA ARG A 75 -49.41 -7.76 8.41
C ARG A 75 -50.04 -9.00 9.01
N PHE A 76 -49.25 -10.06 9.17
CA PHE A 76 -49.68 -11.34 9.70
C PHE A 76 -49.26 -11.52 11.16
N HIS A 77 -48.79 -10.48 11.84
CA HIS A 77 -48.42 -10.59 13.26
C HIS A 77 -49.63 -11.08 14.09
N ASN A 78 -49.45 -12.20 14.79
CA ASN A 78 -50.47 -12.94 15.54
C ASN A 78 -51.65 -13.42 14.67
N GLN A 79 -51.43 -13.62 13.38
CA GLN A 79 -52.41 -14.16 12.44
C GLN A 79 -51.87 -15.41 11.74
N ASP A 80 -52.79 -16.18 11.16
CA ASP A 80 -52.47 -17.34 10.33
C ASP A 80 -52.00 -16.87 8.94
N ALA A 81 -50.74 -17.16 8.63
CA ALA A 81 -50.09 -16.84 7.37
C ALA A 81 -49.97 -18.06 6.44
N THR A 82 -50.58 -19.21 6.76
CA THR A 82 -50.43 -20.48 6.05
C THR A 82 -50.71 -20.34 4.56
N GLU A 83 -51.87 -19.77 4.20
CA GLU A 83 -52.27 -19.64 2.80
C GLU A 83 -51.33 -18.68 2.05
N ALA A 84 -51.00 -17.54 2.65
CA ALA A 84 -50.08 -16.56 2.07
C ALA A 84 -48.66 -17.12 1.89
N PHE A 85 -48.20 -17.96 2.82
CA PHE A 85 -46.88 -18.58 2.78
C PHE A 85 -46.76 -19.56 1.62
N TYR A 86 -47.73 -20.47 1.42
CA TYR A 86 -47.68 -21.44 0.32
C TYR A 86 -48.05 -20.83 -1.04
N ALA A 87 -48.97 -19.86 -1.09
CA ALA A 87 -49.34 -19.16 -2.32
C ALA A 87 -48.17 -18.36 -2.94
N THR A 88 -47.19 -17.96 -2.13
CA THR A 88 -46.00 -17.23 -2.58
C THR A 88 -44.96 -18.15 -3.25
N GLY A 89 -45.06 -19.47 -3.11
CA GLY A 89 -44.18 -20.43 -3.79
C GLY A 89 -42.76 -20.52 -3.20
N HIS A 90 -42.66 -20.54 -1.87
CA HIS A 90 -41.37 -20.70 -1.17
C HIS A 90 -40.69 -22.04 -1.49
N SER A 91 -39.35 -22.04 -1.59
CA SER A 91 -38.57 -23.26 -1.90
C SER A 91 -38.54 -24.24 -0.72
N GLN A 92 -38.24 -25.52 -0.98
CA GLN A 92 -38.13 -26.52 0.09
C GLN A 92 -37.15 -26.12 1.20
N GLY A 93 -36.03 -25.47 0.85
CA GLY A 93 -35.09 -24.97 1.85
C GLY A 93 -35.61 -23.82 2.71
N ALA A 94 -36.60 -23.04 2.22
CA ALA A 94 -37.28 -22.03 3.03
C ALA A 94 -38.30 -22.66 3.99
N ILE A 95 -38.92 -23.78 3.60
CA ILE A 95 -39.77 -24.60 4.47
C ILE A 95 -38.93 -25.25 5.57
N ASP A 96 -37.77 -25.80 5.23
CA ASP A 96 -36.86 -26.42 6.20
C ASP A 96 -36.31 -25.38 7.21
N MET A 97 -36.03 -24.15 6.75
CA MET A 97 -35.57 -23.04 7.60
C MET A 97 -36.64 -22.57 8.59
N LEU A 98 -37.92 -22.81 8.30
CA LEU A 98 -39.03 -22.37 9.14
C LEU A 98 -39.01 -23.04 10.53
N GLN A 99 -38.48 -24.27 10.59
CA GLN A 99 -38.31 -25.03 11.82
C GLN A 99 -37.36 -24.36 12.83
N ASP A 100 -36.39 -23.57 12.36
CA ASP A 100 -35.43 -22.86 13.22
C ASP A 100 -36.10 -21.72 14.03
N PHE A 101 -37.34 -21.36 13.71
CA PHE A 101 -38.10 -20.27 14.34
C PHE A 101 -39.33 -20.75 15.11
N LEU A 102 -39.53 -22.07 15.23
CA LEU A 102 -40.69 -22.65 15.91
C LEU A 102 -40.69 -22.26 17.38
N ILE A 103 -41.83 -21.77 17.87
CA ILE A 103 -42.10 -21.59 19.28
C ILE A 103 -42.64 -22.93 19.77
N ILE A 104 -41.92 -23.56 20.69
CA ILE A 104 -42.35 -24.78 21.37
C ILE A 104 -42.98 -24.32 22.68
N ASP A 105 -44.22 -24.71 22.93
CA ASP A 105 -44.87 -24.49 24.22
C ASP A 105 -44.29 -25.50 25.23
N ASP A 106 -43.53 -24.99 26.21
CA ASP A 106 -42.98 -25.78 27.33
C ASP A 106 -44.10 -26.11 28.34
N ASP A 107 -45.00 -27.03 27.97
CA ASP A 107 -46.05 -27.55 28.86
C ASP A 107 -46.08 -29.09 28.95
N ASP A 108 -44.94 -29.76 28.69
CA ASP A 108 -44.76 -31.19 28.97
C ASP A 108 -43.33 -31.46 29.51
N ASP A 109 -43.00 -30.82 30.63
CA ASP A 109 -41.79 -31.04 31.44
C ASP A 109 -41.97 -32.24 32.41
N GLU A 110 -42.21 -33.46 31.92
CA GLU A 110 -42.16 -34.68 32.77
C GLU A 110 -41.74 -35.94 31.98
N GLU A 111 -40.53 -36.03 31.38
CA GLU A 111 -39.98 -37.36 31.01
C GLU A 111 -38.47 -37.45 30.65
N GLU A 112 -37.60 -36.52 31.04
CA GLU A 112 -36.14 -36.57 30.69
C GLU A 112 -35.16 -36.83 31.85
N GLU A 113 -35.61 -37.24 33.03
CA GLU A 113 -34.71 -37.68 34.11
C GLU A 113 -34.46 -39.20 34.17
N GLU A 114 -35.25 -40.06 33.49
CA GLU A 114 -35.09 -41.52 33.60
C GLU A 114 -34.06 -42.15 32.64
N VAL A 115 -33.56 -41.42 31.63
CA VAL A 115 -32.65 -41.98 30.60
C VAL A 115 -31.17 -41.87 31.00
N LYS A 116 -30.83 -40.99 31.95
CA LYS A 116 -29.44 -40.83 32.43
C LYS A 116 -29.02 -41.89 33.44
N HIS A 117 -29.95 -42.61 34.06
CA HIS A 117 -29.61 -43.61 35.09
C HIS A 117 -29.41 -45.05 34.57
N LYS A 118 -29.85 -45.36 33.34
CA LYS A 118 -29.76 -46.73 32.76
C LYS A 118 -28.55 -46.99 31.85
N ASN A 119 -27.81 -45.96 31.45
CA ASN A 119 -26.66 -46.13 30.54
C ASN A 119 -25.30 -46.33 31.26
N THR A 120 -25.27 -46.24 32.59
CA THR A 120 -24.03 -46.36 33.37
C THR A 120 -23.73 -47.80 33.82
N GLU A 121 -24.65 -48.76 33.60
CA GLU A 121 -24.47 -50.16 34.02
C GLU A 121 -24.27 -51.16 32.88
N LYS A 122 -24.35 -50.75 31.60
CA LYS A 122 -24.26 -51.68 30.45
C LYS A 122 -22.93 -51.72 29.71
N GLU A 123 -21.91 -50.98 30.14
CA GLU A 123 -20.58 -50.96 29.51
C GLU A 123 -19.52 -51.86 30.16
N LYS A 124 -19.92 -52.79 31.04
CA LYS A 124 -18.96 -53.69 31.71
C LYS A 124 -19.04 -55.17 31.34
N GLU A 125 -19.90 -55.56 30.41
CA GLU A 125 -19.96 -56.96 29.98
C GLU A 125 -20.10 -57.06 28.47
N ILE A 126 -19.35 -58.03 27.92
CA ILE A 126 -19.42 -58.51 26.53
C ILE A 126 -18.50 -57.76 25.56
N SER A 127 -17.21 -57.81 25.91
CA SER A 127 -16.20 -58.31 24.98
C SER A 127 -16.48 -59.80 24.72
N SER A 128 -16.95 -60.15 23.51
CA SER A 128 -16.48 -61.32 22.74
C SER A 128 -17.47 -61.75 21.65
N THR A 129 -16.89 -62.13 20.52
CA THR A 129 -17.39 -63.10 19.52
C THR A 129 -18.00 -62.55 18.24
N THR A 130 -17.53 -63.17 17.17
CA THR A 130 -17.50 -62.81 15.76
C THR A 130 -18.68 -63.40 14.96
N ASP A 131 -18.94 -62.77 13.81
CA ASP A 131 -19.34 -63.34 12.50
C ASP A 131 -20.81 -63.33 12.01
N LYS A 132 -20.97 -62.62 10.86
CA LYS A 132 -21.81 -62.85 9.65
C LYS A 132 -23.34 -62.95 9.84
N THR A 133 -24.20 -62.18 9.14
CA THR A 133 -24.47 -62.26 7.69
C THR A 133 -25.54 -61.20 7.29
N ILE A 134 -25.27 -60.41 6.21
CA ILE A 134 -26.16 -59.85 5.15
C ILE A 134 -27.50 -59.16 5.51
N LEU A 135 -27.61 -57.83 5.29
CA LEU A 135 -28.36 -57.15 4.21
C LEU A 135 -28.87 -55.73 4.61
N SER A 136 -28.75 -54.81 3.64
CA SER A 136 -29.50 -53.56 3.47
C SER A 136 -29.05 -52.29 4.21
N THR A 137 -28.35 -51.51 3.41
CA THR A 137 -27.83 -50.15 3.54
C THR A 137 -28.88 -49.10 3.93
N LYS A 138 -28.68 -48.45 5.08
CA LYS A 138 -29.11 -47.06 5.30
C LYS A 138 -27.96 -46.33 6.02
N THR A 139 -27.08 -45.71 5.24
CA THR A 139 -25.91 -45.00 5.79
C THR A 139 -26.38 -43.73 6.51
N ILE A 140 -26.54 -43.85 7.83
CA ILE A 140 -26.52 -42.72 8.76
C ILE A 140 -25.14 -42.09 8.66
N THR A 141 -25.07 -40.85 8.19
CA THR A 141 -23.82 -40.10 8.13
C THR A 141 -23.40 -39.70 9.55
N THR A 142 -22.37 -40.36 10.07
CA THR A 142 -21.77 -40.04 11.37
C THR A 142 -21.02 -38.70 11.29
N LYS A 143 -21.29 -37.79 12.24
CA LYS A 143 -20.56 -36.51 12.36
C LYS A 143 -19.07 -36.77 12.62
N PRO A 144 -18.12 -36.11 11.92
CA PRO A 144 -16.70 -36.39 12.06
C PRO A 144 -16.13 -35.90 13.41
N LYS A 145 -15.40 -36.78 14.10
CA LYS A 145 -14.93 -36.63 15.50
C LYS A 145 -13.73 -35.68 15.74
N SER A 146 -13.13 -35.04 14.72
CA SER A 146 -11.98 -34.13 14.94
C SER A 146 -12.20 -32.70 14.42
N ARG A 147 -11.64 -31.70 15.13
CA ARG A 147 -11.73 -30.27 14.76
C ARG A 147 -11.18 -30.00 13.35
N LEU A 148 -10.13 -30.72 12.96
CA LEU A 148 -9.54 -30.70 11.61
C LEU A 148 -10.45 -31.34 10.55
N ALA A 149 -11.13 -32.44 10.89
CA ALA A 149 -12.11 -33.06 9.99
C ALA A 149 -13.33 -32.17 9.78
N ARG A 150 -13.79 -31.45 10.82
CA ARG A 150 -14.87 -30.46 10.75
C ARG A 150 -14.49 -29.22 9.92
N ILE A 151 -13.22 -28.80 9.94
CA ILE A 151 -12.69 -27.73 9.08
C ILE A 151 -12.61 -28.21 7.63
N ARG A 152 -12.13 -29.44 7.41
CA ARG A 152 -12.03 -30.05 6.07
C ARG A 152 -13.39 -30.17 5.40
N THR A 153 -14.40 -30.71 6.07
CA THR A 153 -15.75 -30.82 5.50
C THR A 153 -16.40 -29.46 5.21
N LYS A 154 -16.14 -28.45 6.04
CA LYS A 154 -16.60 -27.08 5.78
C LYS A 154 -15.87 -26.39 4.65
N LEU A 155 -14.60 -26.70 4.37
CA LEU A 155 -13.84 -25.99 3.34
C LEU A 155 -14.13 -26.49 1.92
N PHE A 156 -14.51 -27.76 1.70
CA PHE A 156 -14.74 -28.34 0.37
C PHE A 156 -16.14 -28.11 -0.18
N THR A 157 -16.21 -27.57 -1.40
CA THR A 157 -17.45 -27.23 -2.12
C THR A 157 -17.67 -28.22 -3.25
N LYS A 158 -18.92 -28.59 -3.51
CA LYS A 158 -19.29 -29.54 -4.57
C LYS A 158 -19.00 -28.99 -5.98
N GLU A 159 -18.96 -27.67 -6.14
CA GLU A 159 -18.66 -26.95 -7.40
C GLU A 159 -17.16 -26.92 -7.77
N ASP A 160 -16.27 -27.43 -6.91
CA ASP A 160 -14.84 -27.60 -7.23
C ASP A 160 -14.45 -29.09 -7.09
N PRO A 161 -14.95 -29.97 -7.99
CA PRO A 161 -14.84 -31.42 -7.86
C PRO A 161 -13.39 -31.91 -7.92
N ILE A 162 -12.55 -31.24 -8.72
CA ILE A 162 -11.12 -31.56 -8.87
C ILE A 162 -10.28 -30.81 -7.83
N GLY A 163 -10.82 -29.79 -7.15
CA GLY A 163 -10.12 -29.01 -6.14
C GLY A 163 -9.16 -27.97 -6.71
N ILE A 164 -9.27 -27.61 -7.99
CA ILE A 164 -8.31 -26.75 -8.71
C ILE A 164 -8.17 -25.40 -8.01
N HIS A 165 -9.28 -24.77 -7.65
CA HIS A 165 -9.27 -23.46 -7.00
C HIS A 165 -8.59 -23.53 -5.63
N LYS A 166 -8.84 -24.61 -4.88
CA LYS A 166 -8.29 -24.85 -3.55
C LYS A 166 -6.80 -25.13 -3.56
N TYR A 167 -6.34 -26.00 -4.45
CA TYR A 167 -4.92 -26.33 -4.58
C TYR A 167 -4.13 -25.13 -5.07
N ALA A 168 -4.66 -24.37 -6.04
CA ALA A 168 -4.07 -23.09 -6.45
C ALA A 168 -4.01 -22.10 -5.28
N GLY A 169 -5.07 -22.01 -4.47
CA GLY A 169 -5.12 -21.15 -3.29
C GLY A 169 -4.08 -21.51 -2.24
N LEU A 170 -3.91 -22.80 -1.95
CA LEU A 170 -2.91 -23.29 -0.99
C LEU A 170 -1.49 -23.04 -1.50
N PHE A 171 -1.22 -23.31 -2.77
CA PHE A 171 0.05 -22.99 -3.41
C PHE A 171 0.35 -21.50 -3.30
N CYS A 172 -0.60 -20.63 -3.67
CA CYS A 172 -0.41 -19.18 -3.62
C CYS A 172 -0.11 -18.69 -2.20
N LEU A 173 -0.73 -19.27 -1.17
CA LEU A 173 -0.48 -18.91 0.22
C LEU A 173 0.97 -19.23 0.64
N PHE A 174 1.45 -20.45 0.34
CA PHE A 174 2.84 -20.84 0.60
C PHE A 174 3.82 -20.01 -0.23
N HIS A 175 3.48 -19.75 -1.49
CA HIS A 175 4.30 -18.92 -2.37
C HIS A 175 4.40 -17.49 -1.83
N PHE A 176 3.30 -16.86 -1.38
CA PHE A 176 3.38 -15.55 -0.73
C PHE A 176 4.24 -15.59 0.53
N ALA A 177 4.06 -16.58 1.41
CA ALA A 177 4.87 -16.72 2.62
C ALA A 177 6.36 -16.81 2.28
N PHE A 178 6.72 -17.65 1.29
CA PHE A 178 8.08 -17.77 0.79
C PHE A 178 8.62 -16.45 0.23
N ARG A 179 7.85 -15.73 -0.60
CA ARG A 179 8.29 -14.46 -1.20
C ARG A 179 8.40 -13.32 -0.18
N TYR A 180 7.52 -13.27 0.82
CA TYR A 180 7.67 -12.33 1.93
C TYR A 180 8.91 -12.64 2.77
N LEU A 181 9.17 -13.91 3.08
CA LEU A 181 10.41 -14.30 3.77
C LEU A 181 11.65 -13.96 2.94
N GLN A 182 11.61 -14.18 1.63
CA GLN A 182 12.71 -13.84 0.73
C GLN A 182 12.96 -12.33 0.69
N THR A 183 11.91 -11.50 0.54
CA THR A 183 12.07 -10.04 0.58
C THR A 183 12.51 -9.52 1.96
N TRP A 184 12.15 -10.22 3.05
CA TRP A 184 12.45 -9.80 4.41
C TRP A 184 13.75 -10.37 4.99
N PHE A 185 14.34 -11.40 4.41
CA PHE A 185 15.55 -12.03 4.96
C PHE A 185 16.59 -12.39 3.90
N GLY A 186 16.27 -12.28 2.61
CA GLY A 186 17.17 -12.50 1.48
C GLY A 186 16.98 -11.43 0.40
N ASP A 187 16.72 -11.88 -0.83
CA ASP A 187 16.65 -11.04 -2.03
C ASP A 187 15.47 -10.02 -2.02
N PRO A 188 15.75 -8.70 -2.04
CA PRO A 188 14.76 -7.64 -2.17
C PRO A 188 13.86 -7.73 -3.40
N SER A 189 14.27 -8.45 -4.45
CA SER A 189 13.49 -8.67 -5.67
C SER A 189 12.45 -9.80 -5.54
N ALA A 190 12.33 -10.40 -4.36
CA ALA A 190 11.55 -11.61 -4.12
C ALA A 190 12.01 -12.79 -5.00
N GLY A 191 13.30 -12.86 -5.36
CA GLY A 191 13.87 -13.93 -6.17
C GLY A 191 13.54 -13.85 -7.66
N PHE A 192 13.02 -12.72 -8.14
CA PHE A 192 12.70 -12.51 -9.56
C PHE A 192 13.89 -11.95 -10.36
N GLY A 193 14.88 -11.32 -9.74
CA GLY A 193 16.04 -10.81 -10.47
C GLY A 193 17.25 -10.60 -9.57
N THR A 194 18.39 -11.12 -10.00
CA THR A 194 19.65 -10.98 -9.29
C THR A 194 20.36 -9.70 -9.72
N ARG A 195 20.77 -8.86 -8.75
CA ARG A 195 21.96 -8.01 -8.90
C ARG A 195 23.26 -8.81 -8.65
N GLN A 196 23.13 -10.13 -8.45
CA GLN A 196 24.14 -11.06 -7.93
C GLN A 196 24.01 -12.46 -8.52
N GLY A 197 24.59 -12.68 -9.70
CA GLY A 197 25.38 -13.87 -10.03
C GLY A 197 24.87 -15.30 -9.83
N LEU A 198 23.65 -15.60 -9.40
CA LEU A 198 23.21 -16.99 -9.14
C LEU A 198 21.78 -17.25 -9.59
N GLY A 199 21.66 -17.89 -10.75
CA GLY A 199 20.46 -18.63 -11.17
C GLY A 199 19.48 -17.84 -12.01
N SER A 200 19.75 -17.78 -13.31
CA SER A 200 18.81 -17.51 -14.41
C SER A 200 17.70 -18.58 -14.46
N SER A 201 16.76 -18.52 -13.53
CA SER A 201 15.64 -19.44 -13.52
C SER A 201 14.35 -18.70 -13.89
N PRO A 202 13.63 -19.12 -14.95
CA PRO A 202 12.27 -18.65 -15.20
C PRO A 202 11.26 -19.19 -14.17
N LEU A 203 11.68 -20.05 -13.24
CA LEU A 203 10.81 -20.67 -12.22
C LEU A 203 9.98 -19.64 -11.42
N PRO A 204 10.52 -18.49 -10.96
CA PRO A 204 9.70 -17.48 -10.26
C PRO A 204 8.55 -16.94 -11.12
N LEU A 205 8.76 -16.81 -12.44
CA LEU A 205 7.70 -16.42 -13.38
C LEU A 205 6.66 -17.53 -13.54
N LEU A 206 7.09 -18.80 -13.57
CA LEU A 206 6.16 -19.93 -13.60
C LEU A 206 5.27 -19.97 -12.36
N CYS A 207 5.75 -19.50 -11.22
CA CYS A 207 4.94 -19.37 -10.00
C CYS A 207 3.82 -18.31 -10.12
N LEU A 208 3.84 -17.41 -11.10
CA LEU A 208 2.73 -16.48 -11.38
C LEU A 208 1.54 -17.17 -12.06
N ILE A 209 1.75 -18.32 -12.70
CA ILE A 209 0.69 -19.09 -13.37
C ILE A 209 -0.37 -19.55 -12.33
N PRO A 210 -0.02 -20.20 -11.20
CA PRO A 210 -0.97 -20.51 -10.14
C PRO A 210 -1.75 -19.30 -9.60
N HIS A 211 -1.15 -18.10 -9.51
CA HIS A 211 -1.87 -16.90 -9.09
C HIS A 211 -2.91 -16.45 -10.13
N THR A 212 -2.58 -16.58 -11.41
CA THR A 212 -3.52 -16.31 -12.51
C THR A 212 -4.66 -17.34 -12.48
N LEU A 213 -4.33 -18.63 -12.37
CA LEU A 213 -5.31 -19.72 -12.26
C LEU A 213 -6.21 -19.57 -11.04
N LEU A 214 -5.68 -19.14 -9.88
CA LEU A 214 -6.50 -18.87 -8.69
C LEU A 214 -7.56 -17.79 -8.96
N SER A 215 -7.17 -16.72 -9.66
CA SER A 215 -8.07 -15.62 -9.99
C SER A 215 -9.16 -16.09 -10.97
N LEU A 216 -8.76 -16.78 -12.05
CA LEU A 216 -9.68 -17.25 -13.10
C LEU A 216 -10.57 -18.42 -12.65
N SER A 217 -10.07 -19.33 -11.82
CA SER A 217 -10.85 -20.46 -11.29
C SER A 217 -12.00 -20.05 -10.39
N SER A 218 -12.05 -18.79 -9.93
CA SER A 218 -13.22 -18.25 -9.25
C SER A 218 -14.48 -18.18 -10.13
N LEU A 219 -14.33 -18.30 -11.46
CA LEU A 219 -15.43 -18.38 -12.42
C LEU A 219 -16.12 -19.75 -12.43
N LEU A 220 -15.51 -20.79 -11.85
CA LEU A 220 -16.13 -22.12 -11.69
C LEU A 220 -17.36 -22.07 -10.76
N PHE A 221 -17.43 -21.06 -9.88
CA PHE A 221 -18.54 -20.88 -8.95
C PHE A 221 -19.69 -20.13 -9.63
N HIS A 222 -20.70 -20.86 -10.10
CA HIS A 222 -21.85 -20.29 -10.79
C HIS A 222 -22.93 -19.77 -9.82
N THR A 223 -22.90 -20.20 -8.56
CA THR A 223 -23.86 -19.78 -7.51
C THR A 223 -23.53 -18.46 -6.84
N VAL A 224 -22.58 -17.68 -7.39
CA VAL A 224 -22.22 -16.36 -6.86
C VAL A 224 -23.33 -15.35 -7.17
N PRO A 225 -23.94 -14.73 -6.15
CA PRO A 225 -25.04 -13.80 -6.34
C PRO A 225 -24.59 -12.57 -7.14
N ARG A 226 -25.51 -12.09 -7.97
CA ARG A 226 -25.29 -10.92 -8.83
C ARG A 226 -25.11 -9.66 -7.99
N GLU A 227 -26.05 -9.40 -7.09
CA GLU A 227 -26.03 -8.26 -6.17
C GLU A 227 -25.45 -8.60 -4.80
N ARG A 228 -24.98 -7.55 -4.12
CA ARG A 228 -24.48 -7.62 -2.76
C ARG A 228 -25.63 -7.77 -1.76
N ILE A 229 -25.49 -8.70 -0.82
CA ILE A 229 -26.39 -8.80 0.34
C ILE A 229 -25.81 -7.96 1.47
N VAL A 230 -26.45 -6.82 1.75
CA VAL A 230 -26.05 -5.90 2.81
C VAL A 230 -26.05 -6.61 4.17
N GLY A 231 -25.00 -6.37 4.97
CA GLY A 231 -24.89 -6.96 6.31
C GLY A 231 -24.33 -8.39 6.34
N ARG A 232 -24.14 -9.06 5.19
CA ARG A 232 -23.51 -10.38 5.14
C ARG A 232 -22.12 -10.35 4.48
N PRO A 233 -21.14 -11.08 5.04
CA PRO A 233 -19.81 -11.21 4.47
C PRO A 233 -19.83 -12.26 3.35
N MET A 234 -20.26 -11.85 2.17
CA MET A 234 -20.44 -12.74 1.02
C MET A 234 -19.78 -12.16 -0.23
N ILE A 235 -19.25 -13.02 -1.09
CA ILE A 235 -18.68 -12.67 -2.39
C ILE A 235 -19.82 -12.52 -3.40
N TRP A 236 -19.82 -11.44 -4.20
CA TRP A 236 -20.77 -11.19 -5.29
C TRP A 236 -20.03 -11.00 -6.63
N GLN A 237 -20.78 -10.93 -7.74
CA GLN A 237 -20.19 -10.95 -9.10
C GLN A 237 -19.28 -9.76 -9.39
N GLU A 238 -19.67 -8.53 -9.03
CA GLU A 238 -18.84 -7.34 -9.22
C GLU A 238 -17.54 -7.43 -8.40
N PHE A 239 -17.61 -7.81 -7.12
CA PHE A 239 -16.40 -8.02 -6.30
C PHE A 239 -15.46 -9.05 -6.95
N ARG A 240 -16.00 -10.18 -7.42
CA ARG A 240 -15.21 -11.21 -8.12
C ARG A 240 -14.53 -10.63 -9.35
N ALA A 241 -15.24 -9.86 -10.17
CA ALA A 241 -14.69 -9.24 -11.37
C ALA A 241 -13.55 -8.26 -11.02
N HIS A 242 -13.73 -7.39 -10.03
CA HIS A 242 -12.68 -6.48 -9.56
C HIS A 242 -11.45 -7.21 -9.05
N ASN A 243 -11.64 -8.27 -8.27
CA ASN A 243 -10.55 -9.09 -7.74
C ASN A 243 -9.71 -9.72 -8.87
N ILE A 244 -10.38 -10.24 -9.91
CA ILE A 244 -9.72 -10.76 -11.12
C ILE A 244 -8.95 -9.65 -11.84
N ILE A 245 -9.59 -8.51 -12.11
CA ILE A 245 -8.99 -7.38 -12.86
C ILE A 245 -7.74 -6.85 -12.15
N PHE A 246 -7.83 -6.56 -10.86
CA PHE A 246 -6.69 -6.05 -10.10
C PHE A 246 -5.63 -7.11 -9.83
N GLY A 247 -6.02 -8.39 -9.73
CA GLY A 247 -5.09 -9.51 -9.65
C GLY A 247 -4.25 -9.64 -10.91
N ILE A 248 -4.88 -9.63 -12.08
CA ILE A 248 -4.20 -9.68 -13.39
C ILE A 248 -3.30 -8.46 -13.58
N ARG A 249 -3.76 -7.25 -13.21
CA ARG A 249 -2.95 -6.03 -13.23
C ARG A 249 -1.64 -6.21 -12.48
N SER A 250 -1.69 -6.70 -11.23
CA SER A 250 -0.49 -6.92 -10.41
C SER A 250 0.44 -7.99 -11.00
N ILE A 251 -0.10 -9.04 -11.64
CA ILE A 251 0.69 -10.07 -12.31
C ILE A 251 1.41 -9.49 -13.55
N LEU A 252 0.68 -8.75 -14.39
CA LEU A 252 1.25 -8.08 -15.58
C LEU A 252 2.31 -7.05 -15.19
N ALA A 253 2.06 -6.25 -14.14
CA ALA A 253 3.05 -5.30 -13.62
C ALA A 253 4.29 -6.01 -13.04
N THR A 254 4.13 -7.20 -12.44
CA THR A 254 5.27 -8.02 -11.98
C THR A 254 6.11 -8.53 -13.14
N LEU A 255 5.47 -9.02 -14.21
CA LEU A 255 6.14 -9.44 -15.45
C LEU A 255 6.88 -8.28 -16.11
N ALA A 256 6.22 -7.11 -16.19
CA ALA A 256 6.79 -5.89 -16.72
C ALA A 256 8.05 -5.47 -15.90
N ALA A 257 7.93 -5.40 -14.57
CA ALA A 257 9.05 -5.10 -13.67
C ALA A 257 10.25 -6.04 -13.87
N TRP A 258 9.98 -7.34 -14.02
CA TRP A 258 11.01 -8.34 -14.29
C TRP A 258 11.74 -8.07 -15.61
N THR A 259 11.02 -7.72 -16.68
CA THR A 259 11.66 -7.36 -17.96
C THR A 259 12.55 -6.13 -17.86
N ALA A 260 12.15 -5.11 -17.10
CA ALA A 260 12.96 -3.90 -16.85
C ALA A 260 14.24 -4.17 -16.04
N ILE A 261 14.24 -5.19 -15.17
CA ILE A 261 15.46 -5.65 -14.50
C ILE A 261 16.38 -6.33 -15.51
N ARG A 262 15.84 -7.19 -16.38
CA ARG A 262 16.66 -7.99 -17.30
C ARG A 262 17.20 -7.18 -18.49
N PHE A 263 16.44 -6.19 -18.93
CA PHE A 263 16.75 -5.33 -20.08
C PHE A 263 16.56 -3.85 -19.67
N PRO A 264 17.57 -3.22 -19.04
CA PRO A 264 17.47 -1.84 -18.57
C PRO A 264 17.06 -0.83 -19.64
N GLN A 265 17.39 -1.06 -20.91
CA GLN A 265 17.00 -0.21 -22.05
C GLN A 265 15.48 -0.14 -22.25
N THR A 266 14.73 -1.13 -21.77
CA THR A 266 13.27 -1.19 -21.92
C THR A 266 12.50 -0.50 -20.80
N ARG A 267 13.21 0.06 -19.81
CA ARG A 267 12.64 0.63 -18.58
C ARG A 267 11.53 1.66 -18.82
N THR A 268 11.73 2.59 -19.74
CA THR A 268 10.73 3.61 -20.09
C THR A 268 9.50 2.97 -20.72
N LEU A 269 9.70 2.07 -21.67
CA LEU A 269 8.63 1.32 -22.34
C LEU A 269 7.83 0.45 -21.36
N VAL A 270 8.51 -0.25 -20.45
CA VAL A 270 7.92 -1.04 -19.38
C VAL A 270 7.10 -0.17 -18.44
N THR A 271 7.59 1.02 -18.07
CA THR A 271 6.85 1.96 -17.23
C THR A 271 5.58 2.45 -17.94
N CYS A 272 5.66 2.82 -19.22
CA CYS A 272 4.51 3.17 -20.03
C CYS A 272 3.50 2.02 -20.14
N PHE A 273 3.98 0.79 -20.36
CA PHE A 273 3.14 -0.41 -20.39
C PHE A 273 2.43 -0.63 -19.04
N SER A 274 3.15 -0.56 -17.92
CA SER A 274 2.60 -0.67 -16.58
C SER A 274 1.53 0.38 -16.30
N CYS A 275 1.77 1.65 -16.67
CA CYS A 275 0.76 2.71 -16.60
C CYS A 275 -0.46 2.41 -17.49
N GLY A 276 -0.26 1.90 -18.71
CA GLY A 276 -1.33 1.47 -19.60
C GLY A 276 -2.16 0.34 -19.01
N VAL A 277 -1.52 -0.67 -18.40
CA VAL A 277 -2.19 -1.77 -17.69
C VAL A 277 -3.00 -1.26 -16.50
N VAL A 278 -2.48 -0.29 -15.75
CA VAL A 278 -3.22 0.36 -14.65
C VAL A 278 -4.45 1.09 -15.18
N LEU A 279 -4.32 1.92 -16.21
CA LEU A 279 -5.45 2.63 -16.82
C LEU A 279 -6.50 1.67 -17.37
N LEU A 280 -6.07 0.63 -18.08
CA LEU A 280 -6.95 -0.43 -18.59
C LEU A 280 -7.68 -1.14 -17.44
N SER A 281 -6.99 -1.45 -16.34
CA SER A 281 -7.62 -2.08 -15.17
C SER A 281 -8.67 -1.18 -14.51
N MET A 282 -8.45 0.14 -14.48
CA MET A 282 -9.44 1.10 -13.99
C MET A 282 -10.67 1.15 -14.90
N TYR A 283 -10.44 1.20 -16.22
CA TYR A 283 -11.51 1.19 -17.22
C TYR A 283 -12.35 -0.11 -17.13
N LEU A 284 -11.69 -1.27 -17.09
CA LEU A 284 -12.36 -2.56 -16.95
C LEU A 284 -13.10 -2.70 -15.62
N ALA A 285 -12.55 -2.18 -14.52
CA ALA A 285 -13.23 -2.19 -13.23
C ALA A 285 -14.49 -1.32 -13.26
N ASN A 286 -14.44 -0.15 -13.89
CA ASN A 286 -15.61 0.71 -14.09
C ASN A 286 -16.67 0.01 -14.95
N MET A 287 -16.28 -0.59 -16.08
CA MET A 287 -17.18 -1.35 -16.94
C MET A 287 -17.82 -2.53 -16.21
N ALA A 288 -17.04 -3.26 -15.40
CA ALA A 288 -17.56 -4.34 -14.57
C ALA A 288 -18.59 -3.84 -13.55
N THR A 289 -18.34 -2.68 -12.93
CA THR A 289 -19.32 -2.03 -12.05
C THR A 289 -20.58 -1.63 -12.82
N GLU A 290 -20.47 -1.02 -14.00
CA GLU A 290 -21.65 -0.62 -14.80
C GLU A 290 -22.51 -1.80 -15.25
N GLN A 291 -21.89 -2.92 -15.62
CA GLN A 291 -22.61 -4.09 -16.15
C GLN A 291 -23.17 -5.02 -15.08
N LEU A 292 -22.50 -5.11 -13.92
CA LEU A 292 -22.86 -6.07 -12.87
C LEU A 292 -23.58 -5.42 -11.68
N ARG A 293 -23.60 -4.08 -11.59
CA ARG A 293 -24.28 -3.36 -10.51
C ARG A 293 -25.64 -2.84 -10.96
N ASP A 294 -26.69 -3.57 -10.58
CA ASP A 294 -28.07 -3.14 -10.85
C ASP A 294 -28.55 -2.02 -9.88
N ASN A 295 -27.93 -1.90 -8.69
CA ASN A 295 -28.32 -0.91 -7.66
C ASN A 295 -27.24 0.18 -7.43
N SER A 296 -27.53 1.44 -7.80
CA SER A 296 -26.54 2.54 -7.89
C SER A 296 -26.04 3.13 -6.56
N LEU A 297 -26.44 2.56 -5.42
CA LEU A 297 -26.27 3.10 -4.08
C LEU A 297 -25.02 2.58 -3.34
N GLU A 298 -24.33 1.55 -3.85
CA GLU A 298 -23.23 0.90 -3.14
C GLU A 298 -21.93 0.86 -3.97
N SER A 299 -20.79 1.13 -3.30
CA SER A 299 -19.44 1.06 -3.89
C SER A 299 -18.69 -0.19 -3.44
N THR A 300 -17.87 -0.75 -4.32
CA THR A 300 -17.22 -2.07 -4.21
C THR A 300 -16.19 -2.21 -3.06
N THR A 301 -15.63 -1.10 -2.55
CA THR A 301 -14.62 -1.10 -1.48
C THR A 301 -15.12 -0.59 -0.13
N ALA A 302 -16.34 -0.05 -0.09
CA ALA A 302 -17.03 0.15 1.17
C ALA A 302 -17.69 -1.18 1.54
N THR A 303 -17.76 -1.50 2.83
CA THR A 303 -18.78 -2.40 3.40
C THR A 303 -18.58 -3.93 3.33
N MET A 304 -17.44 -4.42 3.83
CA MET A 304 -17.58 -5.55 4.76
C MET A 304 -18.40 -5.04 5.96
N PRO A 305 -19.41 -5.78 6.47
CA PRO A 305 -20.10 -5.39 7.69
C PRO A 305 -19.09 -5.16 8.81
N TYR A 306 -19.37 -4.26 9.75
CA TYR A 306 -18.55 -4.09 10.95
C TYR A 306 -19.12 -4.95 12.08
N TRP A 307 -18.31 -5.18 13.13
CA TRP A 307 -18.82 -5.86 14.32
C TRP A 307 -19.75 -4.93 15.11
N GLU A 308 -20.62 -5.55 15.91
CA GLU A 308 -21.56 -4.85 16.78
C GLU A 308 -20.84 -3.92 17.76
N GLY A 309 -21.31 -2.69 17.90
CA GLY A 309 -20.68 -1.66 18.74
C GLY A 309 -19.45 -0.96 18.12
N CYS A 310 -19.12 -1.19 16.83
CA CYS A 310 -18.05 -0.47 16.16
C CYS A 310 -18.41 1.01 15.89
N SER A 311 -17.72 1.95 16.55
CA SER A 311 -17.98 3.39 16.42
C SER A 311 -17.84 3.88 14.97
N VAL A 312 -18.68 4.85 14.57
CA VAL A 312 -18.62 5.49 13.23
C VAL A 312 -17.23 6.09 12.96
N LYS A 313 -16.58 6.64 14.00
CA LYS A 313 -15.21 7.15 13.92
C LYS A 313 -14.24 6.02 13.51
N THR A 314 -14.29 4.87 14.18
CA THR A 314 -13.44 3.71 13.84
C THR A 314 -13.69 3.22 12.42
N GLN A 315 -14.96 3.13 12.00
CA GLN A 315 -15.31 2.73 10.63
C GLN A 315 -14.69 3.68 9.59
N ARG A 316 -14.76 5.00 9.83
CA ARG A 316 -14.15 6.02 8.97
C ARG A 316 -12.62 5.86 8.87
N HIS A 317 -11.94 5.62 9.98
CA HIS A 317 -10.49 5.41 9.98
C HIS A 317 -10.09 4.17 9.17
N ILE A 318 -10.82 3.06 9.34
CA ILE A 318 -10.58 1.82 8.58
C ILE A 318 -10.78 2.08 7.07
N LYS A 319 -11.83 2.80 6.68
CA LYS A 319 -12.10 3.14 5.27
C LYS A 319 -10.99 4.00 4.66
N ILE A 320 -10.56 5.05 5.38
CA ILE A 320 -9.46 5.91 4.92
C ILE A 320 -8.17 5.09 4.77
N PHE A 321 -7.85 4.24 5.75
CA PHE A 321 -6.70 3.36 5.69
C PHE A 321 -6.73 2.44 4.47
N TYR A 322 -7.87 1.78 4.19
CA TYR A 322 -8.02 0.92 3.02
C TYR A 322 -7.86 1.69 1.70
N ALA A 323 -8.43 2.90 1.61
CA ALA A 323 -8.30 3.75 0.42
C ALA A 323 -6.83 4.17 0.19
N LEU A 324 -6.11 4.55 1.24
CA LEU A 324 -4.68 4.88 1.16
C LEU A 324 -3.85 3.69 0.68
N CYS A 325 -4.09 2.49 1.22
CA CYS A 325 -3.40 1.27 0.78
C CYS A 325 -3.70 0.92 -0.68
N GLN A 326 -4.93 1.13 -1.16
CA GLN A 326 -5.31 0.93 -2.56
C GLN A 326 -4.59 1.90 -3.51
N PHE A 327 -4.46 3.17 -3.10
CA PHE A 327 -3.69 4.16 -3.85
C PHE A 327 -2.20 3.78 -3.91
N MET A 328 -1.61 3.39 -2.78
CA MET A 328 -0.22 2.93 -2.72
C MET A 328 0.02 1.67 -3.55
N ALA A 329 -0.89 0.70 -3.53
CA ALA A 329 -0.79 -0.49 -4.37
C ALA A 329 -0.83 -0.16 -5.87
N THR A 330 -1.58 0.88 -6.25
CA THR A 330 -1.63 1.38 -7.64
C THR A 330 -0.31 2.04 -8.02
N MET A 331 0.27 2.87 -7.15
CA MET A 331 1.60 3.46 -7.35
C MET A 331 2.70 2.40 -7.47
N ALA A 332 2.65 1.35 -6.64
CA ALA A 332 3.58 0.21 -6.71
C ALA A 332 3.50 -0.55 -8.05
N CYS A 333 2.35 -0.51 -8.73
CA CYS A 333 2.18 -1.08 -10.07
C CYS A 333 2.59 -0.13 -11.20
N CYS A 334 2.71 1.18 -10.95
CA CYS A 334 3.19 2.16 -11.94
C CYS A 334 4.72 2.32 -11.91
N ILE A 335 5.31 2.33 -10.71
CA ILE A 335 6.74 2.60 -10.48
C ILE A 335 7.48 1.27 -10.33
N THR A 336 7.52 0.49 -11.41
CA THR A 336 7.94 -0.92 -11.37
C THR A 336 9.43 -1.11 -11.65
N TRP A 337 10.29 -0.73 -10.70
CA TRP A 337 11.72 -1.03 -10.75
C TRP A 337 12.08 -2.36 -10.07
N ASN A 338 11.15 -2.87 -9.26
CA ASN A 338 11.31 -4.10 -8.50
C ASN A 338 10.04 -4.97 -8.64
N PRO A 339 10.13 -6.20 -9.19
CA PRO A 339 9.00 -7.12 -9.35
C PRO A 339 8.36 -7.55 -8.03
N ALA A 340 9.08 -7.47 -6.91
CA ALA A 340 8.51 -7.73 -5.60
C ALA A 340 7.34 -6.79 -5.28
N TRP A 341 7.38 -5.53 -5.71
CA TRP A 341 6.39 -4.50 -5.32
C TRP A 341 4.97 -4.80 -5.83
N PRO A 342 4.74 -4.98 -7.14
CA PRO A 342 3.42 -5.38 -7.64
C PRO A 342 3.00 -6.76 -7.14
N LEU A 343 3.95 -7.68 -6.92
CA LEU A 343 3.68 -9.02 -6.40
C LEU A 343 3.18 -9.01 -4.95
N VAL A 344 3.82 -8.26 -4.05
CA VAL A 344 3.36 -8.19 -2.65
C VAL A 344 2.00 -7.52 -2.55
N CYS A 345 1.69 -6.58 -3.46
CA CYS A 345 0.37 -5.97 -3.57
C CYS A 345 -0.72 -6.94 -4.06
N LEU A 346 -0.36 -8.06 -4.71
CA LEU A 346 -1.30 -9.12 -5.08
C LEU A 346 -1.83 -9.87 -3.85
N PHE A 347 -1.06 -9.94 -2.75
CA PHE A 347 -1.44 -10.70 -1.57
C PHE A 347 -2.74 -10.19 -0.91
N PRO A 348 -2.88 -8.88 -0.59
CA PRO A 348 -4.15 -8.34 -0.07
C PRO A 348 -5.35 -8.59 -0.98
N ILE A 349 -5.14 -8.57 -2.31
CA ILE A 349 -6.20 -8.78 -3.30
C ILE A 349 -6.73 -10.22 -3.20
N GLN A 350 -5.83 -11.22 -3.21
CA GLN A 350 -6.21 -12.63 -3.19
C GLN A 350 -6.66 -13.11 -1.78
N ILE A 351 -6.05 -12.60 -0.71
CA ILE A 351 -6.41 -13.02 0.66
C ILE A 351 -7.79 -12.51 1.08
N ALA A 352 -8.26 -11.38 0.53
CA ALA A 352 -9.58 -10.82 0.86
C ALA A 352 -10.72 -11.82 0.60
N SER A 353 -10.67 -12.55 -0.51
CA SER A 353 -11.65 -13.58 -0.89
C SER A 353 -11.65 -14.77 0.07
N LEU A 354 -10.46 -15.20 0.52
CA LEU A 354 -10.33 -16.25 1.54
C LEU A 354 -10.91 -15.78 2.87
N LEU A 355 -10.54 -14.60 3.33
CA LEU A 355 -10.99 -14.05 4.60
C LEU A 355 -12.52 -13.91 4.63
N MET A 356 -13.15 -13.40 3.57
CA MET A 356 -14.62 -13.33 3.48
C MET A 356 -15.27 -14.72 3.53
N THR A 357 -14.66 -15.71 2.87
CA THR A 357 -15.14 -17.10 2.92
C THR A 357 -15.04 -17.67 4.34
N LEU A 358 -13.99 -17.34 5.09
CA LEU A 358 -13.84 -17.76 6.49
C LEU A 358 -14.89 -17.11 7.39
N VAL A 359 -15.21 -15.83 7.18
CA VAL A 359 -16.31 -15.18 7.93
C VAL A 359 -17.63 -15.83 7.60
N ARG A 360 -17.94 -16.03 6.31
CA ARG A 360 -19.17 -16.73 5.87
C ARG A 360 -19.35 -18.11 6.50
N LYS A 361 -18.25 -18.84 6.71
CA LYS A 361 -18.27 -20.21 7.28
C LYS A 361 -18.29 -20.23 8.83
N GLY A 362 -18.33 -19.05 9.46
CA GLY A 362 -18.26 -18.89 10.91
C GLY A 362 -16.91 -19.30 11.50
N LEU A 363 -15.84 -19.27 10.70
CA LEU A 363 -14.48 -19.60 11.13
C LEU A 363 -13.68 -18.36 11.55
N LEU A 364 -14.12 -17.17 11.13
CA LEU A 364 -13.50 -15.89 11.45
C LEU A 364 -14.59 -14.87 11.80
N SER A 365 -14.39 -14.06 12.83
CA SER A 365 -15.33 -12.98 13.13
C SER A 365 -15.14 -11.79 12.20
N THR A 366 -16.15 -10.93 12.11
CA THR A 366 -16.08 -9.67 11.35
C THR A 366 -14.93 -8.75 11.83
N LYS A 367 -14.72 -8.68 13.15
CA LYS A 367 -13.55 -8.00 13.74
C LYS A 367 -12.24 -8.66 13.32
N GLY A 368 -12.19 -9.99 13.33
CA GLY A 368 -11.05 -10.79 12.88
C GLY A 368 -10.71 -10.56 11.40
N TYR A 369 -11.72 -10.39 10.55
CA TYR A 369 -11.51 -9.99 9.15
C TYR A 369 -10.81 -8.64 9.04
N HIS A 370 -11.33 -7.59 9.69
CA HIS A 370 -10.73 -6.26 9.58
C HIS A 370 -9.31 -6.21 10.11
N LEU A 371 -9.02 -6.98 11.17
CA LEU A 371 -7.67 -7.14 11.70
C LEU A 371 -6.74 -7.87 10.71
N ALA A 372 -7.14 -9.05 10.23
CA ALA A 372 -6.33 -9.87 9.32
C ALA A 372 -6.11 -9.17 7.97
N TYR A 373 -7.16 -8.55 7.42
CA TYR A 373 -7.09 -7.81 6.18
C TYR A 373 -6.27 -6.53 6.36
N GLY A 374 -6.45 -5.80 7.46
CA GLY A 374 -5.63 -4.64 7.80
C GLY A 374 -4.14 -4.98 7.90
N LEU A 375 -3.79 -6.07 8.58
CA LEU A 375 -2.42 -6.58 8.63
C LEU A 375 -1.89 -6.94 7.23
N SER A 376 -2.71 -7.58 6.40
CA SER A 376 -2.33 -7.92 5.03
C SER A 376 -2.00 -6.67 4.20
N LEU A 377 -2.72 -5.57 4.40
CA LEU A 377 -2.50 -4.29 3.71
C LEU A 377 -1.24 -3.55 4.20
N CYS A 378 -0.83 -3.75 5.46
CA CYS A 378 0.42 -3.20 5.99
C CYS A 378 1.67 -3.89 5.42
N LEU A 379 1.60 -5.20 5.14
CA LEU A 379 2.75 -5.99 4.71
C LEU A 379 3.42 -5.45 3.42
N PRO A 380 2.70 -5.11 2.34
CA PRO A 380 3.27 -4.48 1.17
C PRO A 380 4.02 -3.19 1.49
N PHE A 381 3.44 -2.32 2.34
CA PHE A 381 4.05 -1.05 2.71
C PHE A 381 5.38 -1.26 3.44
N LEU A 382 5.42 -2.18 4.41
CA LEU A 382 6.65 -2.51 5.14
C LEU A 382 7.71 -3.12 4.23
N THR A 383 7.32 -3.99 3.29
CA THR A 383 8.24 -4.56 2.30
C THR A 383 8.79 -3.50 1.35
N ILE A 384 7.94 -2.61 0.81
CA ILE A 384 8.37 -1.54 -0.08
C ILE A 384 9.30 -0.58 0.66
N LEU A 385 8.96 -0.17 1.88
CA LEU A 385 9.79 0.69 2.71
C LEU A 385 11.16 0.05 2.99
N ARG A 386 11.18 -1.23 3.37
CA ARG A 386 12.42 -1.98 3.62
C ARG A 386 13.26 -2.12 2.35
N THR A 387 12.66 -2.45 1.21
CA THR A 387 13.38 -2.58 -0.06
C THR A 387 13.83 -1.22 -0.64
N THR A 388 13.27 -0.11 -0.17
CA THR A 388 13.69 1.26 -0.52
C THR A 388 14.79 1.79 0.41
N ILE A 389 14.75 1.45 1.70
CA ILE A 389 15.69 1.95 2.72
C ILE A 389 16.91 1.05 2.90
N ALA A 390 16.76 -0.28 2.77
CA ALA A 390 17.86 -1.20 2.95
C ALA A 390 18.71 -1.26 1.68
N GLN A 391 19.97 -0.78 1.75
CA GLN A 391 20.98 -1.30 0.85
C GLN A 391 21.18 -2.78 1.20
N PRO A 392 21.10 -3.71 0.23
CA PRO A 392 21.23 -5.13 0.53
C PRO A 392 22.58 -5.36 1.22
N LYS A 393 22.63 -6.17 2.29
CA LYS A 393 23.91 -6.60 2.91
C LYS A 393 24.88 -7.17 1.89
N GLU A 394 24.34 -7.67 0.80
CA GLU A 394 25.07 -8.28 -0.28
C GLU A 394 25.67 -7.25 -1.27
N VAL A 395 25.35 -5.96 -1.19
CA VAL A 395 25.81 -4.90 -2.11
C VAL A 395 26.82 -3.98 -1.43
N GLY A 396 27.94 -3.73 -2.10
CA GLY A 396 29.03 -2.87 -1.61
C GLY A 396 30.39 -3.58 -1.67
N LEU A 397 31.46 -2.80 -1.60
CA LEU A 397 32.83 -3.34 -1.70
C LEU A 397 33.10 -4.47 -0.68
N LYS A 398 32.57 -4.35 0.54
CA LYS A 398 32.71 -5.36 1.60
C LYS A 398 32.15 -6.73 1.20
N SER A 399 30.94 -6.78 0.66
CA SER A 399 30.31 -8.05 0.26
C SER A 399 30.95 -8.64 -0.98
N VAL A 400 31.41 -7.80 -1.91
CA VAL A 400 32.14 -8.21 -3.13
C VAL A 400 33.47 -8.87 -2.76
N LEU A 401 34.18 -8.32 -1.76
CA LEU A 401 35.39 -8.94 -1.21
C LEU A 401 35.08 -10.23 -0.44
N ALA A 402 34.01 -10.26 0.37
CA ALA A 402 33.62 -11.48 1.09
C ALA A 402 33.38 -12.68 0.16
N ARG A 403 32.70 -12.44 -0.98
CA ARG A 403 32.50 -13.46 -2.04
C ARG A 403 33.80 -13.97 -2.68
N ARG A 404 34.91 -13.24 -2.56
CA ARG A 404 36.24 -13.61 -3.06
C ARG A 404 37.12 -14.28 -2.00
N GLY A 405 36.51 -14.72 -0.90
CA GLY A 405 37.17 -15.50 0.14
C GLY A 405 37.76 -14.67 1.30
N PHE A 406 37.49 -13.36 1.33
CA PHE A 406 37.81 -12.55 2.51
C PHE A 406 36.80 -12.84 3.63
N GLN A 407 37.30 -12.99 4.86
CA GLN A 407 36.43 -13.19 6.03
C GLN A 407 35.66 -11.90 6.33
N GLU A 408 34.33 -11.95 6.31
CA GLU A 408 33.48 -10.75 6.37
C GLU A 408 33.63 -9.97 7.69
N ASP A 409 33.89 -10.68 8.79
CA ASP A 409 34.19 -10.18 10.12
C ASP A 409 35.55 -9.45 10.21
N LEU A 410 36.47 -9.74 9.29
CA LEU A 410 37.75 -9.06 9.18
C LEU A 410 37.78 -7.91 8.16
N ILE A 411 36.64 -7.61 7.51
CA ILE A 411 36.51 -6.45 6.60
C ILE A 411 35.89 -5.27 7.35
N TYR A 412 36.71 -4.26 7.63
CA TYR A 412 36.30 -3.04 8.33
C TYR A 412 36.11 -1.88 7.38
N THR A 413 35.12 -1.04 7.66
CA THR A 413 34.89 0.24 6.97
C THR A 413 35.05 1.36 7.99
N VAL A 414 35.81 2.39 7.63
CA VAL A 414 36.02 3.54 8.53
C VAL A 414 34.65 4.19 8.79
N PRO A 415 34.24 4.38 10.06
CA PRO A 415 32.90 4.88 10.39
C PRO A 415 32.81 6.38 10.11
N VAL A 416 32.52 6.73 8.85
CA VAL A 416 32.36 8.12 8.38
C VAL A 416 30.98 8.29 7.78
N GLN A 417 30.20 9.22 8.32
CA GLN A 417 28.88 9.58 7.80
C GLN A 417 28.98 10.85 6.95
N ARG A 418 28.01 11.08 6.04
CA ARG A 418 27.98 12.32 5.24
C ARG A 418 27.97 13.58 6.10
N GLY A 419 27.26 13.55 7.23
CA GLY A 419 27.22 14.67 8.19
C GLY A 419 28.56 14.95 8.88
N ASP A 420 29.46 13.98 9.00
CA ASP A 420 30.77 14.18 9.64
C ASP A 420 31.66 15.15 8.84
N TRP A 421 31.45 15.28 7.52
CA TRP A 421 32.23 16.19 6.68
C TRP A 421 32.09 17.67 7.08
N ILE A 422 31.04 18.04 7.83
CA ILE A 422 30.92 19.39 8.40
C ILE A 422 32.09 19.73 9.34
N LYS A 423 32.74 18.72 9.93
CA LYS A 423 33.91 18.88 10.82
C LYS A 423 35.12 19.43 10.10
N VAL A 424 35.18 19.33 8.76
CA VAL A 424 36.22 19.99 7.96
C VAL A 424 36.18 21.52 8.13
N ALA A 425 35.00 22.09 8.42
CA ALA A 425 34.87 23.51 8.77
C ALA A 425 35.63 23.89 10.06
N GLY A 426 35.97 22.93 10.93
CA GLY A 426 36.87 23.14 12.06
C GLY A 426 38.26 23.65 11.65
N GLY A 427 38.66 23.43 10.39
CA GLY A 427 39.85 24.03 9.79
C GLY A 427 39.79 25.56 9.74
N LEU A 428 38.61 26.20 9.69
CA LEU A 428 38.48 27.67 9.75
C LEU A 428 39.08 28.29 11.03
N LEU A 429 39.33 27.48 12.06
CA LEU A 429 39.94 27.88 13.31
C LEU A 429 41.46 27.61 13.36
N ASP A 430 42.06 27.00 12.33
CA ASP A 430 43.52 26.83 12.19
C ASP A 430 44.14 28.06 11.51
N ILE A 431 44.40 29.08 12.31
CA ILE A 431 45.03 30.33 11.87
C ILE A 431 46.56 30.21 12.04
N PRO A 432 47.39 30.59 11.03
CA PRO A 432 47.01 31.13 9.73
C PRO A 432 46.79 30.07 8.64
N ASP A 433 47.21 28.82 8.89
CA ASP A 433 47.41 27.75 7.90
C ASP A 433 46.20 27.50 6.97
N PHE A 434 44.97 27.56 7.49
CA PHE A 434 43.78 27.32 6.67
C PHE A 434 43.49 28.43 5.66
N TYR A 435 43.71 29.69 6.03
CA TYR A 435 43.40 30.86 5.20
C TYR A 435 44.48 31.14 4.14
N VAL A 436 45.72 30.72 4.40
CA VAL A 436 46.82 30.84 3.44
C VAL A 436 47.00 29.60 2.55
N GLY A 437 46.11 28.62 2.64
CA GLY A 437 46.16 27.41 1.82
C GLY A 437 47.30 26.45 2.19
N ASN A 438 47.66 26.39 3.48
CA ASN A 438 48.65 25.49 4.08
C ASN A 438 48.03 24.55 5.12
N ALA A 439 46.74 24.21 5.02
CA ALA A 439 46.10 23.29 5.95
C ALA A 439 46.86 21.95 6.01
N LYS A 440 46.97 21.33 7.18
CA LYS A 440 47.61 20.01 7.34
C LYS A 440 46.56 18.92 7.38
N ALA A 441 46.88 17.73 6.85
CA ALA A 441 46.00 16.56 6.95
C ALA A 441 45.71 16.17 8.42
N THR A 442 46.62 16.51 9.33
CA THR A 442 46.48 16.30 10.78
C THR A 442 45.98 17.52 11.55
N GLY A 443 45.73 18.64 10.86
CA GLY A 443 45.10 19.82 11.44
C GLY A 443 43.63 19.61 11.81
N ARG A 444 42.99 20.62 12.40
CA ARG A 444 41.61 20.55 12.90
C ARG A 444 40.58 20.20 11.84
N GLY A 445 40.86 20.47 10.56
CA GLY A 445 39.98 20.13 9.45
C GLY A 445 39.88 18.63 9.16
N TYR A 446 41.02 17.92 9.14
CA TYR A 446 41.08 16.52 8.67
C TYR A 446 41.54 15.52 9.74
N GLY A 447 42.11 15.98 10.85
CA GLY A 447 42.65 15.12 11.91
C GLY A 447 41.63 14.14 12.49
N TRP A 448 40.36 14.53 12.60
CA TRP A 448 39.28 13.63 13.04
C TRP A 448 39.11 12.40 12.12
N TYR A 449 39.33 12.56 10.81
CA TYR A 449 39.24 11.47 9.85
C TYR A 449 40.43 10.52 10.03
N ILE A 450 41.63 11.09 10.16
CA ILE A 450 42.87 10.34 10.38
C ILE A 450 42.79 9.54 11.69
N GLN A 451 42.28 10.13 12.77
CA GLN A 451 42.08 9.43 14.04
C GLN A 451 41.13 8.23 13.90
N ARG A 452 40.01 8.39 13.19
CA ARG A 452 39.07 7.27 12.94
C ARG A 452 39.68 6.20 12.05
N LEU A 453 40.43 6.59 11.02
CA LEU A 453 41.16 5.65 10.17
C LEU A 453 42.14 4.82 11.00
N LYS A 454 42.97 5.48 11.82
CA LYS A 454 43.92 4.80 12.72
C LYS A 454 43.21 3.83 13.66
N ALA A 455 42.18 4.28 14.38
CA ALA A 455 41.42 3.41 15.27
C ALA A 455 40.82 2.19 14.56
N THR A 456 40.40 2.36 13.29
CA THR A 456 39.87 1.26 12.48
C THR A 456 40.96 0.27 12.06
N VAL A 457 42.15 0.76 11.68
CA VAL A 457 43.31 -0.08 11.36
C VAL A 457 43.77 -0.85 12.59
N ASP A 458 43.83 -0.20 13.74
CA ASP A 458 44.26 -0.79 15.01
C ASP A 458 43.30 -1.91 15.43
N LEU A 459 41.99 -1.66 15.35
CA LEU A 459 40.97 -2.67 15.60
C LEU A 459 41.07 -3.85 14.63
N ALA A 460 41.21 -3.59 13.33
CA ALA A 460 41.32 -4.64 12.33
C ALA A 460 42.56 -5.51 12.55
N HIS A 461 43.70 -4.89 12.90
CA HIS A 461 44.93 -5.58 13.23
C HIS A 461 44.76 -6.47 14.48
N GLU A 462 44.16 -5.95 15.56
CA GLU A 462 43.91 -6.70 16.79
C GLU A 462 42.98 -7.89 16.55
N GLN A 463 41.86 -7.69 15.85
CA GLN A 463 40.87 -8.73 15.57
C GLN A 463 41.38 -9.81 14.61
N SER A 464 42.36 -9.47 13.77
CA SER A 464 43.03 -10.45 12.91
C SER A 464 44.10 -11.28 13.64
N GLY A 465 44.34 -11.05 14.93
CA GLY A 465 45.40 -11.71 15.70
C GLY A 465 46.80 -11.12 15.46
N GLY A 466 46.88 -9.87 15.00
CA GLY A 466 48.15 -9.18 14.74
C GLY A 466 48.63 -9.23 13.28
N GLU A 467 47.78 -9.62 12.33
CA GLU A 467 48.13 -9.59 10.91
C GLU A 467 48.10 -8.16 10.35
N LYS A 468 48.98 -7.88 9.38
CA LYS A 468 49.00 -6.56 8.72
C LYS A 468 47.81 -6.42 7.78
N VAL A 469 47.18 -5.24 7.76
CA VAL A 469 45.94 -4.99 7.01
C VAL A 469 46.21 -4.52 5.58
N LEU A 470 45.31 -4.86 4.65
CA LEU A 470 45.22 -4.20 3.35
C LEU A 470 44.35 -2.95 3.48
N LEU A 471 44.93 -1.77 3.22
CA LEU A 471 44.24 -0.50 3.39
C LEU A 471 43.73 0.01 2.04
N LEU A 472 42.40 0.14 1.89
CA LEU A 472 41.77 0.61 0.66
C LEU A 472 41.26 2.05 0.86
N GLY A 473 41.78 3.00 0.06
CA GLY A 473 41.39 4.40 0.07
C GLY A 473 40.75 4.83 -1.25
N HIS A 474 39.44 5.10 -1.22
CA HIS A 474 38.72 5.68 -2.36
C HIS A 474 38.73 7.20 -2.29
N SER A 475 38.97 7.87 -3.43
CA SER A 475 38.90 9.33 -3.56
C SER A 475 39.74 10.04 -2.48
N ALA A 476 39.16 10.95 -1.69
CA ALA A 476 39.87 11.63 -0.61
C ALA A 476 40.48 10.68 0.43
N GLY A 477 39.88 9.51 0.65
CA GLY A 477 40.39 8.49 1.55
C GLY A 477 41.77 7.97 1.16
N GLY A 478 42.14 8.00 -0.13
CA GLY A 478 43.46 7.54 -0.59
C GLY A 478 44.61 8.44 -0.14
N TRP A 479 44.50 9.76 -0.32
CA TRP A 479 45.55 10.69 0.13
C TRP A 479 45.53 10.91 1.65
N LEU A 480 44.35 10.84 2.29
CA LEU A 480 44.26 10.84 3.76
C LEU A 480 44.89 9.60 4.38
N ALA A 481 44.74 8.42 3.75
CA ALA A 481 45.43 7.21 4.18
C ALA A 481 46.95 7.33 4.05
N ARG A 482 47.46 7.93 2.96
CA ARG A 482 48.90 8.26 2.83
C ARG A 482 49.38 9.12 3.99
N ALA A 483 48.68 10.22 4.27
CA ALA A 483 49.04 11.10 5.38
C ALA A 483 49.01 10.35 6.72
N ALA A 484 47.98 9.55 6.99
CA ALA A 484 47.83 8.82 8.24
C ALA A 484 48.90 7.73 8.47
N MET A 485 49.39 7.10 7.40
CA MET A 485 50.47 6.11 7.49
C MET A 485 51.83 6.77 7.69
N ALA A 486 52.08 7.89 7.02
CA ALA A 486 53.41 8.48 6.96
C ALA A 486 53.70 9.48 8.08
N ASP A 487 52.67 10.09 8.69
CA ASP A 487 52.87 11.17 9.65
C ASP A 487 53.44 10.68 10.98
N GLY A 488 53.07 9.49 11.48
CA GLY A 488 53.58 8.96 12.76
C GLY A 488 53.32 9.84 14.00
N ILE A 489 52.87 11.10 13.85
CA ILE A 489 52.63 12.09 14.92
C ILE A 489 51.56 11.62 15.91
N TRP A 490 50.69 10.69 15.50
CA TRP A 490 49.64 10.09 16.34
C TRP A 490 50.05 8.76 16.96
N CYS A 491 51.35 8.47 17.08
CA CYS A 491 51.78 7.40 17.97
C CYS A 491 51.27 7.69 19.38
N GLU A 492 50.54 6.75 19.97
CA GLU A 492 50.24 6.76 21.40
C GLU A 492 51.57 6.67 22.19
N GLU A 493 51.54 6.79 23.53
CA GLU A 493 52.73 6.63 24.40
C GLU A 493 53.55 5.35 24.09
N ASN A 494 52.92 4.38 23.43
CA ASN A 494 53.46 3.09 23.04
C ASN A 494 54.32 3.12 21.75
N GLY A 495 54.37 4.24 21.02
CA GLY A 495 55.25 4.44 19.85
C GLY A 495 54.86 3.72 18.55
N ILE A 496 53.66 3.13 18.47
CA ILE A 496 53.24 2.30 17.30
C ILE A 496 52.67 3.18 16.18
N GLN A 497 53.29 3.12 15.01
CA GLN A 497 52.86 3.87 13.82
C GLN A 497 51.75 3.11 13.07
N THR A 498 50.86 3.84 12.40
CA THR A 498 49.81 3.22 11.56
C THR A 498 50.42 2.35 10.46
N CYS A 499 51.57 2.75 9.89
CA CYS A 499 52.24 1.99 8.83
C CYS A 499 52.74 0.61 9.29
N ASP A 500 53.07 0.44 10.57
CA ASP A 500 53.56 -0.84 11.11
C ASP A 500 52.49 -1.94 10.99
N ARG A 501 51.22 -1.54 10.99
CA ARG A 501 50.05 -2.42 10.91
C ARG A 501 49.49 -2.58 9.51
N VAL A 502 50.04 -1.88 8.50
CA VAL A 502 49.55 -1.93 7.11
C VAL A 502 50.51 -2.75 6.24
N ARG A 503 49.96 -3.58 5.35
CA ARG A 503 50.74 -4.37 4.37
C ARG A 503 50.85 -3.65 3.03
N CYS A 504 49.74 -3.11 2.55
CA CYS A 504 49.64 -2.48 1.24
C CYS A 504 48.56 -1.39 1.25
N LEU A 505 48.86 -0.25 0.65
CA LEU A 505 47.89 0.82 0.38
C LEU A 505 47.39 0.71 -1.06
N VAL A 506 46.08 0.57 -1.21
CA VAL A 506 45.38 0.59 -2.49
C VAL A 506 44.58 1.88 -2.58
N THR A 507 44.81 2.65 -3.63
CA THR A 507 44.09 3.90 -3.89
C THR A 507 43.25 3.79 -5.14
N MET A 508 42.00 4.25 -5.08
CA MET A 508 41.02 4.17 -6.17
C MET A 508 40.45 5.55 -6.46
N GLY A 509 40.76 6.10 -7.63
CA GLY A 509 40.33 7.45 -8.02
C GLY A 509 40.77 8.54 -7.05
N ALA A 510 41.86 8.34 -6.30
CA ALA A 510 42.35 9.31 -5.33
C ALA A 510 43.27 10.34 -6.00
N ILE A 511 43.11 11.63 -5.70
CA ILE A 511 43.99 12.68 -6.26
C ILE A 511 45.34 12.63 -5.53
N HIS A 512 46.43 12.46 -6.29
CA HIS A 512 47.78 12.34 -5.76
C HIS A 512 48.73 13.46 -6.16
N LYS A 513 48.37 14.30 -7.13
CA LYS A 513 49.17 15.45 -7.55
C LYS A 513 48.58 16.75 -7.01
N GLU A 514 49.43 17.76 -6.79
CA GLU A 514 48.98 19.08 -6.35
C GLU A 514 48.02 19.69 -7.41
N PRO A 515 46.90 20.30 -6.98
CA PRO A 515 46.06 21.08 -7.88
C PRO A 515 46.83 22.28 -8.42
N ILE A 516 46.71 22.56 -9.73
CA ILE A 516 47.47 23.65 -10.36
C ILE A 516 47.03 25.03 -9.83
N ASP A 517 45.75 25.19 -9.54
CA ASP A 517 45.20 26.40 -8.94
C ASP A 517 44.98 26.23 -7.43
N ALA A 518 45.79 26.91 -6.64
CA ALA A 518 45.70 26.91 -5.18
C ALA A 518 44.42 27.59 -4.66
N ALA A 519 43.82 28.53 -5.42
CA ALA A 519 42.66 29.30 -5.00
C ALA A 519 41.37 28.45 -5.04
N SER A 520 41.26 27.53 -5.99
CA SER A 520 40.14 26.58 -6.13
C SER A 520 40.34 25.26 -5.38
N CYS A 521 41.49 25.07 -4.74
CA CYS A 521 41.83 23.84 -4.01
C CYS A 521 40.91 23.61 -2.79
N VAL A 522 39.97 22.68 -2.94
CA VAL A 522 39.02 22.26 -1.89
C VAL A 522 39.69 21.63 -0.67
N THR A 523 40.96 21.21 -0.79
CA THR A 523 41.75 20.68 0.34
C THR A 523 42.47 21.75 1.16
N ARG A 524 42.40 23.02 0.71
CA ARG A 524 43.05 24.19 1.35
C ARG A 524 44.53 23.96 1.70
N GLY A 525 45.25 23.21 0.86
CA GLY A 525 46.68 22.90 1.04
C GLY A 525 47.02 21.56 1.67
N ALA A 526 46.03 20.82 2.19
CA ALA A 526 46.29 19.54 2.86
C ALA A 526 46.95 18.52 1.93
N LEU A 527 46.47 18.38 0.70
CA LEU A 527 47.07 17.47 -0.27
C LEU A 527 48.47 17.91 -0.69
N LYS A 528 48.69 19.22 -0.86
CA LYS A 528 50.01 19.81 -1.15
C LYS A 528 51.01 19.44 -0.05
N ASN A 529 50.63 19.70 1.20
CA ASN A 529 51.45 19.37 2.36
C ASN A 529 51.74 17.87 2.45
N THR A 530 50.74 17.01 2.24
CA THR A 530 50.94 15.56 2.19
C THR A 530 51.93 15.15 1.10
N ASN A 531 51.89 15.76 -0.07
CA ASN A 531 52.85 15.45 -1.14
C ASN A 531 54.26 16.00 -0.87
N ALA A 532 54.37 17.16 -0.25
CA ALA A 532 55.65 17.74 0.12
C ALA A 532 56.36 16.92 1.20
N MET A 533 55.61 16.47 2.22
CA MET A 533 56.16 15.69 3.33
C MET A 533 56.35 14.21 2.96
N TYR A 534 55.41 13.64 2.22
CA TYR A 534 55.33 12.19 1.94
C TYR A 534 55.18 11.93 0.44
N PRO A 535 56.20 12.25 -0.38
CA PRO A 535 56.11 12.16 -1.84
C PRO A 535 55.95 10.72 -2.33
N GLY A 536 55.06 10.54 -3.32
CA GLY A 536 54.84 9.24 -3.97
C GLY A 536 54.51 8.11 -3.00
N ALA A 537 54.98 6.91 -3.34
CA ALA A 537 54.98 5.70 -2.51
C ALA A 537 56.08 5.78 -1.44
N PHE A 538 55.98 6.79 -0.56
CA PHE A 538 57.00 7.18 0.41
C PHE A 538 57.54 6.03 1.28
N LEU A 539 56.66 5.12 1.72
CA LEU A 539 57.02 4.00 2.61
C LEU A 539 57.35 2.70 1.86
N LYS A 540 57.58 2.75 0.54
CA LYS A 540 57.85 1.55 -0.25
C LYS A 540 59.11 0.82 0.21
N ASP A 541 60.17 1.57 0.50
CA ASP A 541 61.45 1.01 0.98
C ASP A 541 61.32 0.42 2.40
N SER A 542 60.29 0.81 3.14
CA SER A 542 59.91 0.22 4.43
C SER A 542 59.09 -1.08 4.28
N GLY A 543 58.95 -1.61 3.07
CA GLY A 543 58.26 -2.87 2.77
C GLY A 543 56.74 -2.75 2.64
N ILE A 544 56.21 -1.54 2.44
CA ILE A 544 54.77 -1.32 2.22
C ILE A 544 54.46 -1.36 0.72
N GLY A 545 53.51 -2.20 0.31
CA GLY A 545 53.01 -2.22 -1.07
C GLY A 545 52.17 -0.99 -1.41
N TYR A 546 52.23 -0.52 -2.66
CA TYR A 546 51.41 0.60 -3.13
C TYR A 546 50.78 0.27 -4.49
N VAL A 547 49.46 0.38 -4.58
CA VAL A 547 48.72 0.26 -5.84
C VAL A 547 47.83 1.50 -6.03
N SER A 548 47.93 2.13 -7.20
CA SER A 548 47.04 3.24 -7.59
C SER A 548 46.21 2.87 -8.81
N ILE A 549 44.89 2.93 -8.64
CA ILE A 549 43.89 2.50 -9.61
C ILE A 549 43.14 3.73 -10.09
N GLY A 550 43.19 3.96 -11.41
CA GLY A 550 42.52 5.08 -12.07
C GLY A 550 41.53 4.63 -13.13
N GLY A 551 40.34 5.22 -13.11
CA GLY A 551 39.30 5.03 -14.12
C GLY A 551 39.46 5.99 -15.29
N ALA A 552 39.19 5.50 -16.50
CA ALA A 552 39.22 6.27 -17.74
C ALA A 552 37.91 6.06 -18.51
N ALA A 553 36.86 6.77 -18.10
CA ALA A 553 35.50 6.59 -18.60
C ALA A 553 34.95 7.79 -19.39
N ILE A 554 35.29 9.01 -18.97
CA ILE A 554 34.70 10.24 -19.50
C ILE A 554 35.82 11.17 -19.95
N VAL A 555 35.72 11.68 -21.17
CA VAL A 555 36.54 12.77 -21.67
C VAL A 555 35.79 14.07 -21.38
N GLY A 556 36.39 14.98 -20.64
CA GLY A 556 35.75 16.26 -20.33
C GLY A 556 35.57 17.11 -21.60
N ASP A 557 34.42 17.76 -21.71
CA ASP A 557 34.06 18.61 -22.85
C ASP A 557 33.31 19.87 -22.37
N ASN A 558 33.73 21.06 -22.81
CA ASN A 558 33.14 22.36 -22.44
C ASN A 558 32.00 22.80 -23.38
N THR A 559 31.72 22.05 -24.45
CA THR A 559 30.67 22.41 -25.40
C THR A 559 29.28 22.35 -24.74
N LYS A 560 28.46 23.38 -24.99
CA LYS A 560 27.12 23.54 -24.36
C LYS A 560 26.03 22.71 -25.05
N ASP A 561 26.29 22.22 -26.26
CA ASP A 561 25.31 21.54 -27.11
C ASP A 561 25.82 20.15 -27.49
N GLN A 562 25.58 19.16 -26.63
CA GLN A 562 25.54 17.78 -27.08
C GLN A 562 24.11 17.26 -26.90
N GLU A 563 23.59 16.58 -27.93
CA GLU A 563 22.40 15.73 -27.77
C GLU A 563 22.61 14.79 -26.59
N SER A 564 21.59 14.65 -25.74
CA SER A 564 21.64 13.72 -24.60
C SER A 564 21.91 12.30 -25.11
N LYS A 565 23.06 11.73 -24.76
CA LYS A 565 23.49 10.38 -25.19
C LYS A 565 23.31 9.33 -24.10
N THR A 566 23.16 9.73 -22.85
CA THR A 566 23.06 8.84 -21.69
C THR A 566 22.03 9.36 -20.67
N ASP A 567 21.48 8.48 -19.84
CA ASP A 567 20.57 8.84 -18.74
C ASP A 567 21.20 9.87 -17.76
N ALA A 568 22.53 9.85 -17.63
CA ALA A 568 23.25 10.83 -16.84
C ALA A 568 23.26 12.22 -17.50
N ASP A 569 23.45 12.29 -18.82
CA ASP A 569 23.40 13.55 -19.57
C ASP A 569 22.01 14.19 -19.50
N GLU A 570 20.94 13.39 -19.58
CA GLU A 570 19.58 13.88 -19.43
C GLU A 570 19.33 14.47 -18.03
N LEU A 571 19.81 13.79 -16.99
CA LEU A 571 19.68 14.26 -15.61
C LEU A 571 20.45 15.58 -15.37
N TYR A 572 21.66 15.69 -15.91
CA TYR A 572 22.46 16.91 -15.81
C TYR A 572 21.86 18.06 -16.61
N SER A 573 21.34 17.78 -17.80
CA SER A 573 20.65 18.77 -18.62
C SER A 573 19.42 19.32 -17.88
N ASN A 574 18.61 18.44 -17.28
CA ASN A 574 17.45 18.81 -16.48
C ASN A 574 17.80 19.64 -15.22
N ARG A 575 19.02 19.54 -14.69
CA ARG A 575 19.52 20.37 -13.58
C ARG A 575 20.14 21.70 -14.03
N GLY A 576 20.26 21.93 -15.33
CA GLY A 576 20.99 23.07 -15.90
C GLY A 576 22.51 22.92 -15.85
N GLU A 577 23.02 21.72 -15.56
CA GLU A 577 24.46 21.40 -15.44
C GLU A 577 25.05 20.91 -16.78
N GLY A 578 24.20 20.66 -17.79
CA GLY A 578 24.60 20.31 -19.16
C GLY A 578 24.70 18.80 -19.36
N SER A 579 25.91 18.24 -19.33
CA SER A 579 26.18 16.82 -19.58
C SER A 579 27.19 16.26 -18.58
N ALA A 580 27.30 14.93 -18.48
CA ALA A 580 28.32 14.30 -17.64
C ALA A 580 29.74 14.70 -18.07
N SER A 581 29.97 14.90 -19.38
CA SER A 581 31.24 15.38 -19.94
C SER A 581 31.52 16.85 -19.57
N ARG A 582 30.48 17.69 -19.45
CA ARG A 582 30.60 19.08 -19.01
C ARG A 582 30.96 19.20 -17.52
N VAL A 583 30.31 18.38 -16.70
CA VAL A 583 30.62 18.29 -15.26
C VAL A 583 32.03 17.75 -15.04
N ALA A 584 32.41 16.71 -15.78
CA ALA A 584 33.77 16.18 -15.80
C ALA A 584 34.79 17.24 -16.22
N PHE A 585 34.50 18.04 -17.27
CA PHE A 585 35.37 19.15 -17.70
C PHE A 585 35.66 20.12 -16.56
N ASN A 586 34.62 20.61 -15.86
CA ASN A 586 34.78 21.56 -14.76
C ASN A 586 35.56 20.93 -13.60
N SER A 587 35.28 19.67 -13.28
CA SER A 587 36.00 18.95 -12.21
C SER A 587 37.47 18.76 -12.56
N TYR A 588 37.78 18.39 -13.80
CA TYR A 588 39.15 18.19 -14.27
C TYR A 588 39.92 19.50 -14.35
N GLU A 589 39.30 20.56 -14.85
CA GLU A 589 39.89 21.89 -14.89
C GLU A 589 40.26 22.38 -13.47
N ALA A 590 39.37 22.17 -12.49
CA ALA A 590 39.65 22.51 -11.09
C ALA A 590 40.80 21.69 -10.47
N VAL A 591 41.05 20.46 -10.95
CA VAL A 591 42.08 19.57 -10.41
C VAL A 591 43.42 19.73 -11.13
N CYS A 592 43.44 19.70 -12.45
CA CYS A 592 44.67 19.67 -13.25
C CYS A 592 44.82 20.84 -14.21
N GLY A 593 43.97 21.87 -14.12
CA GLY A 593 44.01 23.05 -14.99
C GLY A 593 43.63 22.79 -16.45
N LYS A 594 43.23 21.55 -16.80
CA LYS A 594 42.80 21.16 -18.15
C LYS A 594 41.50 20.36 -18.06
N GLY A 595 40.42 20.92 -18.60
CA GLY A 595 39.13 20.23 -18.60
C GLY A 595 39.00 19.14 -19.67
N ASN A 596 39.73 19.25 -20.79
CA ASN A 596 39.62 18.35 -21.95
C ASN A 596 40.51 17.09 -21.83
N VAL A 597 40.43 16.41 -20.70
CA VAL A 597 41.21 15.20 -20.40
C VAL A 597 40.29 14.03 -20.08
N ILE A 598 40.84 12.82 -20.11
CA ILE A 598 40.12 11.61 -19.73
C ILE A 598 40.26 11.32 -18.23
N GLY A 599 39.18 10.86 -17.61
CA GLY A 599 39.17 10.43 -16.22
C GLY A 599 37.92 9.64 -15.86
N ASP A 600 37.65 9.53 -14.56
CA ASP A 600 36.55 8.70 -14.02
C ASP A 600 35.24 9.49 -13.80
N GLY A 601 35.11 10.65 -14.44
CA GLY A 601 34.04 11.65 -14.24
C GLY A 601 34.29 12.66 -13.11
N VAL A 602 35.25 12.46 -12.21
CA VAL A 602 35.58 13.42 -11.13
C VAL A 602 37.07 13.73 -11.10
N VAL A 603 37.92 12.71 -11.18
CA VAL A 603 39.36 12.81 -11.11
C VAL A 603 39.96 12.48 -12.49
N PRO A 604 40.85 13.35 -13.02
CA PRO A 604 41.62 13.02 -14.22
C PRO A 604 42.48 11.78 -14.00
N PHE A 605 42.54 10.89 -14.99
CA PHE A 605 43.27 9.62 -14.86
C PHE A 605 44.74 9.82 -14.44
N ASP A 606 45.44 10.79 -15.03
CA ASP A 606 46.85 11.07 -14.73
C ASP A 606 47.07 11.64 -13.31
N TRP A 607 46.04 12.23 -12.70
CA TRP A 607 46.07 12.76 -11.33
C TRP A 607 45.73 11.69 -10.30
N SER A 608 45.17 10.55 -10.73
CA SER A 608 44.94 9.40 -9.85
C SER A 608 46.13 8.45 -9.74
N GLN A 609 47.21 8.69 -10.50
CA GLN A 609 48.41 7.87 -10.48
C GLN A 609 49.40 8.40 -9.44
N LEU A 610 49.74 7.56 -8.46
CA LEU A 610 50.76 7.86 -7.47
C LEU A 610 52.14 7.46 -8.00
N ASP A 611 53.16 8.28 -7.80
CA ASP A 611 54.51 7.92 -8.24
C ASP A 611 55.14 6.86 -7.32
N GLY A 612 55.85 5.90 -7.92
CA GLY A 612 56.44 4.77 -7.20
C GLY A 612 55.47 3.62 -6.86
N SER A 613 54.16 3.79 -7.06
CA SER A 613 53.18 2.70 -6.92
C SER A 613 53.10 1.82 -8.17
N ARG A 614 52.48 0.65 -8.03
CA ARG A 614 51.94 -0.10 -9.16
C ARG A 614 50.70 0.61 -9.70
N LYS A 615 50.75 1.01 -10.97
CA LYS A 615 49.71 1.81 -11.64
C LYS A 615 48.77 0.91 -12.43
N ILE A 616 47.46 1.03 -12.20
CA ILE A 616 46.41 0.28 -12.90
C ILE A 616 45.46 1.26 -13.58
N LYS A 617 45.27 1.09 -14.88
CA LYS A 617 44.27 1.81 -15.68
C LYS A 617 43.06 0.92 -15.93
N LEU A 618 41.88 1.45 -15.65
CA LEU A 618 40.61 0.78 -15.90
C LEU A 618 39.78 1.59 -16.90
N ASP A 619 39.71 1.11 -18.13
CA ASP A 619 38.91 1.75 -19.18
C ASP A 619 37.42 1.61 -18.87
N GLY A 620 36.66 2.69 -19.05
CA GLY A 620 35.22 2.71 -18.85
C GLY A 620 34.76 2.74 -17.39
N VAL A 621 35.66 2.80 -16.40
CA VAL A 621 35.32 2.85 -14.96
C VAL A 621 35.16 4.28 -14.43
N LEU A 622 34.07 4.50 -13.69
CA LEU A 622 33.61 5.74 -13.09
C LEU A 622 34.00 5.87 -11.61
N HIS A 623 33.95 7.11 -11.12
CA HIS A 623 34.37 7.48 -9.78
C HIS A 623 33.47 6.91 -8.67
N SER A 624 32.17 6.80 -8.93
CA SER A 624 31.14 6.53 -7.92
C SER A 624 30.33 5.28 -8.25
N ILE A 625 29.72 4.67 -7.22
CA ILE A 625 28.76 3.56 -7.34
C ILE A 625 27.48 3.93 -8.11
N ASN A 626 27.30 5.22 -8.38
CA ASN A 626 26.29 5.73 -9.28
C ASN A 626 26.96 6.33 -10.54
N GLU A 627 26.23 6.33 -11.66
CA GLU A 627 26.59 7.10 -12.85
C GLU A 627 26.98 8.52 -12.44
N ALA A 628 28.07 9.04 -13.01
CA ALA A 628 28.82 10.20 -12.50
C ALA A 628 27.90 11.28 -11.93
N GLY A 629 27.95 11.53 -10.60
CA GLY A 629 27.18 12.55 -9.85
C GLY A 629 25.64 12.44 -9.89
N THR A 630 25.11 11.29 -10.26
CA THR A 630 23.67 10.98 -10.25
C THR A 630 23.28 10.05 -9.09
N THR A 631 21.98 9.75 -8.98
CA THR A 631 21.44 8.68 -8.13
C THR A 631 21.22 7.37 -8.89
N ILE A 632 21.61 7.30 -10.17
CA ILE A 632 21.41 6.13 -11.03
C ILE A 632 22.54 5.14 -10.71
N PRO A 633 22.26 3.93 -10.21
CA PRO A 633 23.31 2.99 -9.87
C PRO A 633 24.06 2.49 -11.11
N THR A 634 25.38 2.30 -11.02
CA THR A 634 26.21 1.78 -12.12
C THR A 634 26.97 0.53 -11.71
N ASP A 635 27.23 -0.35 -12.69
CA ASP A 635 28.15 -1.49 -12.53
C ASP A 635 29.56 -1.14 -13.01
N ARG A 636 29.81 0.12 -13.39
CA ARG A 636 31.09 0.62 -13.89
C ARG A 636 31.86 1.39 -12.81
N TRP A 637 31.91 0.92 -11.57
CA TRP A 637 32.65 1.56 -10.46
C TRP A 637 33.79 0.67 -9.95
N TYR A 638 34.79 1.24 -9.28
CA TYR A 638 35.98 0.52 -8.82
C TYR A 638 35.69 -0.74 -7.98
N GLY A 639 34.64 -0.72 -7.17
CA GLY A 639 34.21 -1.85 -6.34
C GLY A 639 33.08 -2.69 -6.93
N SER A 640 32.79 -2.55 -8.22
CA SER A 640 31.87 -3.45 -8.93
C SER A 640 32.49 -4.83 -9.08
N GLU A 641 31.68 -5.88 -9.00
CA GLU A 641 32.10 -7.30 -9.13
C GLU A 641 33.19 -7.53 -10.20
N ALA A 642 32.84 -7.33 -11.47
CA ALA A 642 33.76 -7.58 -12.59
C ALA A 642 35.00 -6.66 -12.58
N ILE A 643 34.88 -5.48 -11.97
CA ILE A 643 35.99 -4.53 -11.89
C ILE A 643 36.97 -4.95 -10.80
N ILE A 644 36.51 -5.47 -9.66
CA ILE A 644 37.40 -6.00 -8.62
C ILE A 644 38.27 -7.13 -9.17
N ASP A 645 37.70 -8.01 -9.99
CA ASP A 645 38.44 -9.11 -10.60
C ASP A 645 39.60 -8.63 -11.47
N SER A 646 39.52 -7.40 -12.01
CA SER A 646 40.57 -6.82 -12.85
C SER A 646 41.77 -6.26 -12.08
N TRP A 647 41.60 -5.84 -10.82
CA TRP A 647 42.67 -5.18 -10.05
C TRP A 647 43.08 -5.93 -8.78
N LEU A 648 42.19 -6.71 -8.17
CA LEU A 648 42.48 -7.43 -6.93
C LEU A 648 43.66 -8.40 -7.04
N PRO A 649 43.84 -9.17 -8.14
CA PRO A 649 45.01 -10.04 -8.28
C PRO A 649 46.34 -9.26 -8.18
N SER A 650 46.42 -8.09 -8.82
CA SER A 650 47.61 -7.23 -8.77
C SER A 650 47.86 -6.62 -7.39
N VAL A 651 46.79 -6.35 -6.62
CA VAL A 651 46.90 -5.90 -5.23
C VAL A 651 47.46 -7.00 -4.34
N LEU A 652 46.98 -8.23 -4.49
CA LEU A 652 47.45 -9.37 -3.70
C LEU A 652 48.92 -9.69 -4.02
N ASP A 653 49.30 -9.64 -5.29
CA ASP A 653 50.69 -9.76 -5.74
C ASP A 653 51.60 -8.70 -5.10
N GLU A 654 51.22 -7.43 -5.18
CA GLU A 654 51.99 -6.32 -4.57
C GLU A 654 52.06 -6.41 -3.04
N ALA A 655 51.04 -7.00 -2.40
CA ALA A 655 51.03 -7.25 -0.96
C ALA A 655 51.85 -8.49 -0.53
N GLY A 656 52.38 -9.27 -1.48
CA GLY A 656 53.07 -10.53 -1.24
C GLY A 656 52.14 -11.63 -0.72
N LEU A 657 50.89 -11.65 -1.17
CA LEU A 657 49.87 -12.63 -0.79
C LEU A 657 49.55 -13.53 -1.98
N SER A 658 49.72 -14.84 -1.84
CA SER A 658 49.32 -15.81 -2.87
C SER A 658 47.81 -16.03 -2.85
N GLN A 659 47.17 -16.11 -4.03
CA GLN A 659 45.75 -16.41 -4.12
C GLN A 659 45.47 -17.81 -3.56
N ALA A 660 44.69 -17.89 -2.47
CA ALA A 660 43.93 -19.10 -2.20
C ALA A 660 42.92 -19.27 -3.35
N LYS A 661 42.97 -20.41 -4.05
CA LYS A 661 41.95 -20.76 -5.05
C LYS A 661 40.57 -20.54 -4.44
N ALA A 662 39.78 -19.66 -5.04
CA ALA A 662 38.39 -19.46 -4.66
C ALA A 662 37.69 -20.83 -4.62
N LYS A 663 37.16 -21.21 -3.44
CA LYS A 663 36.29 -22.39 -3.35
C LYS A 663 35.12 -22.17 -4.30
N GLY A 664 34.89 -23.14 -5.17
CA GLY A 664 33.77 -23.13 -6.09
C GLY A 664 32.46 -22.87 -5.35
N PHE A 665 31.64 -22.02 -5.95
CA PHE A 665 30.32 -21.69 -5.45
C PHE A 665 29.46 -22.96 -5.27
N ASP A 666 29.11 -23.30 -4.03
CA ASP A 666 28.19 -24.39 -3.69
C ASP A 666 26.76 -23.83 -3.53
N PRO A 667 25.82 -24.14 -4.44
CA PRO A 667 24.45 -23.63 -4.40
C PRO A 667 23.62 -24.10 -3.18
N PHE A 668 24.12 -25.04 -2.37
CA PHE A 668 23.38 -25.60 -1.24
C PHE A 668 23.97 -25.27 0.14
N ALA A 669 25.15 -24.65 0.22
CA ALA A 669 25.81 -24.30 1.48
C ALA A 669 24.96 -23.36 2.35
N GLY A 670 24.31 -22.35 1.75
CA GLY A 670 23.44 -21.42 2.48
C GLY A 670 22.17 -22.07 3.05
N LEU A 671 21.73 -23.20 2.49
CA LEU A 671 20.59 -23.96 2.98
C LEU A 671 20.97 -24.81 4.20
N GLN A 672 22.20 -25.32 4.20
CA GLN A 672 22.80 -26.10 5.28
C GLN A 672 23.16 -25.22 6.48
N GLU A 673 23.66 -24.01 6.22
CA GLU A 673 23.95 -22.97 7.22
C GLU A 673 22.68 -22.34 7.80
N TRP A 674 21.61 -22.21 7.00
CA TRP A 674 20.29 -21.81 7.49
C TRP A 674 19.65 -22.88 8.39
N ALA A 675 19.80 -24.16 8.05
CA ALA A 675 19.27 -25.27 8.84
C ALA A 675 20.01 -25.45 10.19
N SER A 676 21.32 -25.20 10.23
CA SER A 676 22.10 -25.22 11.47
C SER A 676 21.81 -24.01 12.37
N ASN A 677 21.66 -22.81 11.79
CA ASN A 677 21.32 -21.59 12.52
C ASN A 677 19.89 -21.58 13.07
N LEU A 678 18.98 -22.39 12.51
CA LEU A 678 17.62 -22.57 13.02
C LEU A 678 17.56 -23.33 14.36
N MET A 679 18.59 -24.12 14.69
CA MET A 679 18.63 -25.00 15.85
C MET A 679 19.29 -24.38 17.09
N VAL A 680 20.03 -23.25 16.97
CA VAL A 680 20.94 -22.79 18.05
C VAL A 680 20.52 -21.50 18.77
N GLU A 681 19.81 -20.53 18.15
CA GLU A 681 19.55 -19.24 18.84
C GLU A 681 18.08 -19.02 19.24
N SER A 682 17.75 -19.42 20.47
CA SER A 682 16.43 -19.23 21.10
C SER A 682 16.31 -17.95 21.96
N SER A 683 17.40 -17.21 22.17
CA SER A 683 17.45 -16.03 23.06
C SER A 683 17.08 -14.72 22.36
N SER A 684 17.44 -14.53 21.09
CA SER A 684 17.21 -13.30 20.30
C SER A 684 15.78 -13.15 19.75
N ARG A 685 15.00 -14.24 19.71
CA ARG A 685 13.60 -14.25 19.21
C ARG A 685 12.65 -13.40 20.05
N ARG A 686 12.85 -13.29 21.37
CA ARG A 686 11.99 -12.47 22.25
C ARG A 686 12.19 -10.96 22.05
N ALA A 687 13.40 -10.53 21.71
CA ALA A 687 13.70 -9.12 21.43
C ALA A 687 13.22 -8.70 20.02
N ALA A 688 13.39 -9.57 19.02
CA ALA A 688 12.89 -9.32 17.66
C ALA A 688 11.35 -9.27 17.61
N ILE A 689 10.65 -10.18 18.30
CA ILE A 689 9.18 -10.18 18.38
C ILE A 689 8.67 -8.94 19.14
N ARG A 690 9.38 -8.48 20.19
CA ARG A 690 9.07 -7.24 20.92
C ARG A 690 9.28 -5.99 20.05
N ASN A 691 10.33 -5.95 19.24
CA ASN A 691 10.64 -4.83 18.35
C ASN A 691 9.71 -4.78 17.12
N VAL A 692 9.27 -5.92 16.59
CA VAL A 692 8.24 -5.99 15.54
C VAL A 692 6.87 -5.58 16.09
N GLY A 693 6.52 -5.97 17.33
CA GLY A 693 5.33 -5.49 18.02
C GLY A 693 5.34 -3.98 18.25
N ALA A 694 6.47 -3.42 18.68
CA ALA A 694 6.66 -1.98 18.86
C ALA A 694 6.61 -1.20 17.53
N LEU A 695 7.14 -1.77 16.44
CA LEU A 695 7.12 -1.14 15.11
C LEU A 695 5.73 -1.17 14.46
N VAL A 696 4.93 -2.23 14.69
CA VAL A 696 3.52 -2.28 14.26
C VAL A 696 2.65 -1.27 15.03
N VAL A 697 2.93 -1.07 16.32
CA VAL A 697 2.28 -0.03 17.15
C VAL A 697 2.74 1.38 16.74
N LEU A 698 4.02 1.57 16.40
CA LEU A 698 4.55 2.84 15.89
C LEU A 698 4.05 3.18 14.48
N CYS A 699 3.93 2.23 13.56
CA CYS A 699 3.41 2.47 12.21
C CYS A 699 1.89 2.69 12.20
N THR A 700 1.14 2.03 13.08
CA THR A 700 -0.27 2.36 13.30
C THR A 700 -0.41 3.73 13.97
N GLY A 701 0.47 4.10 14.91
CA GLY A 701 0.52 5.42 15.54
C GLY A 701 1.04 6.57 14.64
N SER A 702 1.92 6.30 13.68
CA SER A 702 2.50 7.33 12.79
C SER A 702 1.55 7.75 11.67
N ALA A 703 0.66 6.86 11.24
CA ALA A 703 -0.50 7.21 10.42
C ALA A 703 -1.51 8.09 11.18
N PHE A 704 -1.53 8.03 12.53
CA PHE A 704 -2.28 8.93 13.41
C PHE A 704 -1.61 10.31 13.59
N PHE A 705 -0.28 10.43 13.43
CA PHE A 705 0.45 11.70 13.56
C PHE A 705 0.67 12.46 12.24
N SER A 706 0.67 11.80 11.08
CA SER A 706 0.74 12.49 9.79
C SER A 706 -0.60 13.11 9.37
N THR A 707 -1.71 12.60 9.91
CA THR A 707 -3.05 13.18 9.73
C THR A 707 -3.24 14.47 10.53
N SER A 708 -2.53 14.68 11.65
CA SER A 708 -2.68 15.87 12.49
C SER A 708 -2.10 17.15 11.88
N LYS A 709 -1.04 17.07 11.06
CA LYS A 709 -0.51 18.25 10.34
C LYS A 709 -1.38 18.70 9.17
N ALA A 710 -2.08 17.75 8.53
CA ALA A 710 -3.03 18.07 7.46
C ALA A 710 -4.35 18.66 8.00
N THR A 711 -4.80 18.26 9.20
CA THR A 711 -5.90 18.94 9.90
C THR A 711 -5.49 20.30 10.47
N ALA A 712 -4.27 20.43 11.03
CA ALA A 712 -3.80 21.70 11.60
C ALA A 712 -3.67 22.85 10.58
N MET A 713 -3.48 22.56 9.29
CA MET A 713 -3.51 23.59 8.24
C MET A 713 -4.93 24.11 7.93
N TYR A 714 -5.99 23.35 8.24
CA TYR A 714 -7.38 23.77 8.07
C TYR A 714 -8.01 24.33 9.36
N GLU A 715 -7.38 24.11 10.51
CA GLU A 715 -7.89 24.48 11.85
C GLU A 715 -7.47 25.90 12.29
N ASN A 716 -6.57 26.55 11.55
CA ASN A 716 -6.05 27.90 11.86
C ASN A 716 -6.73 29.05 11.09
N ALA A 717 -7.91 28.84 10.52
CA ALA A 717 -8.77 29.97 10.13
C ALA A 717 -9.42 30.52 11.42
N PRO A 718 -9.38 31.83 11.69
CA PRO A 718 -9.95 32.37 12.91
C PRO A 718 -11.47 32.21 12.85
N VAL A 719 -12.00 31.24 13.61
CA VAL A 719 -13.44 31.09 13.81
C VAL A 719 -13.73 31.63 15.21
N ALA A 720 -14.49 32.72 15.25
CA ALA A 720 -15.03 33.24 16.50
C ALA A 720 -15.92 32.17 17.16
N ASP A 721 -15.72 31.98 18.45
CA ASP A 721 -16.50 31.10 19.32
C ASP A 721 -17.98 31.50 19.25
N SER A 722 -18.77 30.70 18.53
CA SER A 722 -20.20 30.94 18.33
C SER A 722 -20.96 29.75 18.90
N SER A 723 -21.64 30.00 20.04
CA SER A 723 -22.49 29.04 20.73
C SER A 723 -23.58 28.52 19.79
N VAL A 724 -23.63 27.21 19.56
CA VAL A 724 -24.68 26.57 18.76
C VAL A 724 -26.00 26.60 19.54
N ILE A 725 -27.03 27.22 18.97
CA ILE A 725 -28.39 27.24 19.56
C ILE A 725 -29.21 26.12 18.93
N ARG A 726 -29.88 25.30 19.74
CA ARG A 726 -30.77 24.20 19.28
C ARG A 726 -32.22 24.51 19.59
N PHE A 727 -33.09 24.35 18.60
CA PHE A 727 -34.54 24.51 18.74
C PHE A 727 -35.23 23.18 19.09
N PRO A 728 -36.43 23.22 19.71
CA PRO A 728 -37.21 22.01 20.01
C PRO A 728 -37.54 21.13 18.78
N SER A 729 -37.58 21.73 17.59
CA SER A 729 -37.77 21.04 16.31
C SER A 729 -36.59 20.15 15.90
N GLY A 730 -35.42 20.28 16.55
CA GLY A 730 -34.16 19.64 16.14
C GLY A 730 -33.31 20.49 15.19
N VAL A 731 -33.81 21.64 14.72
CA VAL A 731 -32.99 22.61 13.97
C VAL A 731 -31.93 23.22 14.90
N SER A 732 -30.72 23.41 14.39
CA SER A 732 -29.69 24.15 15.13
C SER A 732 -29.02 25.22 14.30
N ILE A 733 -28.65 26.33 14.93
CA ILE A 733 -28.06 27.48 14.27
C ILE A 733 -26.71 27.85 14.87
N GLN A 734 -25.82 28.32 14.01
CA GLN A 734 -24.51 28.84 14.38
C GLN A 734 -24.20 30.10 13.58
N ASP A 735 -23.95 31.21 14.27
CA ASP A 735 -23.67 32.51 13.65
C ASP A 735 -22.17 32.66 13.41
N PHE A 736 -21.76 32.69 12.15
CA PHE A 736 -20.36 32.92 11.78
C PHE A 736 -20.04 34.41 11.70
N ARG A 737 -21.03 35.23 11.33
CA ARG A 737 -20.88 36.67 11.24
C ARG A 737 -22.21 37.34 11.59
N PRO A 738 -22.26 38.20 12.63
CA PRO A 738 -23.42 39.03 12.88
C PRO A 738 -23.58 40.05 11.74
N GLY A 739 -24.83 40.34 11.38
CA GLY A 739 -25.16 41.43 10.44
C GLY A 739 -25.59 42.68 11.20
N ASP A 740 -25.49 43.84 10.56
CA ASP A 740 -25.80 45.12 11.19
C ASP A 740 -27.12 45.73 10.69
N GLY A 741 -27.77 45.11 9.70
CA GLY A 741 -29.03 45.61 9.14
C GLY A 741 -30.28 45.05 9.81
N GLU A 742 -31.41 45.20 9.09
CA GLU A 742 -32.73 44.74 9.56
C GLU A 742 -32.73 43.22 9.83
N ALA A 743 -33.42 42.81 10.89
CA ALA A 743 -33.49 41.40 11.29
C ALA A 743 -34.57 40.66 10.50
N ALA A 744 -34.26 39.43 10.09
CA ALA A 744 -35.22 38.50 9.53
C ALA A 744 -36.28 38.14 10.59
N ALA A 745 -37.53 38.53 10.32
CA ALA A 745 -38.67 38.31 11.20
C ALA A 745 -39.86 37.70 10.42
N GLU A 746 -40.80 37.11 11.13
CA GLU A 746 -42.01 36.55 10.53
C GLU A 746 -42.80 37.59 9.73
N GLY A 747 -43.31 37.21 8.56
CA GLY A 747 -44.00 38.09 7.61
C GLY A 747 -43.09 38.92 6.70
N LYS A 748 -41.77 38.96 6.95
CA LYS A 748 -40.82 39.71 6.12
C LYS A 748 -40.36 38.92 4.89
N ARG A 749 -40.12 39.63 3.79
CA ARG A 749 -39.55 39.06 2.57
C ARG A 749 -38.03 39.12 2.66
N VAL A 750 -37.35 37.99 2.50
CA VAL A 750 -35.90 37.89 2.66
C VAL A 750 -35.21 37.38 1.41
N ASN A 751 -34.04 37.96 1.12
CA ASN A 751 -33.16 37.52 0.03
C ASN A 751 -31.90 36.87 0.62
N ILE A 752 -31.67 35.60 0.31
CA ILE A 752 -30.51 34.86 0.81
C ILE A 752 -29.61 34.37 -0.31
N GLN A 753 -28.30 34.39 -0.07
CA GLN A 753 -27.34 33.54 -0.77
C GLN A 753 -27.11 32.29 0.09
N TRP A 754 -26.96 31.13 -0.55
CA TRP A 754 -26.84 29.87 0.16
C TRP A 754 -25.69 28.99 -0.35
N SER A 755 -25.25 28.09 0.53
CA SER A 755 -24.44 26.92 0.23
C SER A 755 -25.03 25.73 1.02
N LEU A 756 -25.59 24.76 0.30
CA LEU A 756 -26.17 23.54 0.84
C LEU A 756 -25.14 22.41 0.83
N LYS A 757 -24.91 21.82 1.99
CA LYS A 757 -23.99 20.69 2.22
C LYS A 757 -24.68 19.60 3.03
N ARG A 758 -24.10 18.40 3.01
CA ARG A 758 -24.47 17.31 3.93
C ARG A 758 -23.68 17.40 5.23
N SER A 759 -24.15 16.75 6.30
CA SER A 759 -23.43 16.63 7.58
C SER A 759 -22.03 16.01 7.45
N ASN A 760 -21.79 15.21 6.40
CA ASN A 760 -20.48 14.67 6.05
C ASN A 760 -19.54 15.67 5.33
N GLY A 761 -19.95 16.93 5.15
CA GLY A 761 -19.16 18.01 4.53
C GLY A 761 -19.26 18.08 3.01
N TYR A 762 -19.98 17.15 2.36
CA TYR A 762 -20.10 17.11 0.91
C TYR A 762 -21.03 18.22 0.39
N SER A 763 -20.55 19.01 -0.58
CA SER A 763 -21.32 20.09 -1.20
C SER A 763 -22.39 19.56 -2.14
N VAL A 764 -23.61 20.06 -1.99
CA VAL A 764 -24.79 19.64 -2.75
C VAL A 764 -25.18 20.71 -3.75
N ASP A 765 -25.34 21.94 -3.28
CA ASP A 765 -25.74 23.08 -4.12
C ASP A 765 -25.27 24.42 -3.52
N SER A 766 -25.23 25.46 -4.34
CA SER A 766 -24.87 26.80 -3.90
C SER A 766 -25.41 27.86 -4.85
N SER A 767 -25.63 29.07 -4.33
CA SER A 767 -26.09 30.21 -5.12
C SER A 767 -25.18 30.54 -6.32
N THR A 768 -23.88 30.19 -6.29
CA THR A 768 -22.96 30.34 -7.43
C THR A 768 -23.34 29.46 -8.63
N ASN A 769 -24.00 28.32 -8.39
CA ASN A 769 -24.49 27.45 -9.46
C ASN A 769 -25.72 28.04 -10.19
N ASN A 770 -26.33 29.08 -9.63
CA ASN A 770 -27.48 29.77 -10.20
C ASN A 770 -27.15 31.24 -10.51
N ASN A 771 -25.96 31.51 -11.05
CA ASN A 771 -25.46 32.85 -11.39
C ASN A 771 -25.52 33.86 -10.23
N SER A 772 -25.39 33.38 -8.98
CA SER A 772 -25.49 34.18 -7.76
C SER A 772 -26.84 34.89 -7.56
N VAL A 773 -27.90 34.45 -8.26
CA VAL A 773 -29.27 34.91 -8.05
C VAL A 773 -29.71 34.52 -6.63
N PRO A 774 -30.11 35.48 -5.77
CA PRO A 774 -30.51 35.17 -4.41
C PRO A 774 -31.83 34.41 -4.39
N PHE A 775 -31.98 33.49 -3.43
CA PHE A 775 -33.25 32.83 -3.16
C PHE A 775 -34.13 33.77 -2.34
N ILE A 776 -35.38 33.97 -2.77
CA ILE A 776 -36.30 34.94 -2.20
C ILE A 776 -37.53 34.22 -1.68
N PHE A 777 -37.87 34.42 -0.41
CA PHE A 777 -39.08 33.87 0.21
C PHE A 777 -39.60 34.79 1.31
N VAL A 778 -40.83 34.55 1.76
CA VAL A 778 -41.46 35.26 2.88
C VAL A 778 -41.45 34.35 4.10
N ILE A 779 -40.94 34.85 5.23
CA ILE A 779 -40.84 34.07 6.46
C ILE A 779 -42.24 33.83 7.02
N GLY A 780 -42.60 32.58 7.32
CA GLY A 780 -43.92 32.20 7.86
C GLY A 780 -45.07 32.15 6.84
N ALA A 781 -44.81 32.20 5.54
CA ALA A 781 -45.87 32.14 4.52
C ALA A 781 -46.58 30.76 4.50
N LYS A 782 -47.92 30.77 4.55
CA LYS A 782 -48.76 29.55 4.55
C LYS A 782 -49.24 29.13 3.15
N ASP A 783 -49.09 30.00 2.15
CA ASP A 783 -49.84 29.94 0.88
C ASP A 783 -48.99 29.42 -0.31
N GLY A 784 -48.02 28.54 -0.05
CA GLY A 784 -47.21 27.90 -1.10
C GLY A 784 -45.90 28.62 -1.48
N THR A 785 -45.65 29.83 -0.96
CA THR A 785 -44.33 30.52 -1.01
C THR A 785 -43.42 30.09 0.14
N ARG A 786 -43.34 28.77 0.37
CA ARG A 786 -42.55 28.18 1.46
C ARG A 786 -41.05 28.32 1.19
N ALA A 787 -40.24 28.35 2.25
CA ALA A 787 -38.79 28.43 2.15
C ALA A 787 -38.16 27.13 1.60
N ILE A 788 -38.75 25.97 1.92
CA ILE A 788 -38.41 24.61 1.45
C ILE A 788 -39.73 23.80 1.36
N ALA A 789 -39.82 22.76 0.53
CA ALA A 789 -41.03 21.93 0.38
C ALA A 789 -41.29 20.99 1.58
N GLY A 790 -42.16 21.39 2.52
CA GLY A 790 -42.57 20.58 3.68
C GLY A 790 -43.38 21.31 4.77
N TYR A 791 -44.05 20.55 5.64
CA TYR A 791 -44.72 21.04 6.86
C TYR A 791 -43.66 21.35 7.94
N ALA A 792 -43.58 22.61 8.37
CA ALA A 792 -42.57 23.18 9.29
C ALA A 792 -41.14 23.21 8.73
N THR A 793 -40.87 24.20 7.88
CA THR A 793 -39.61 24.36 7.14
C THR A 793 -38.44 24.76 8.06
N GLY A 794 -37.45 23.89 8.27
CA GLY A 794 -36.31 24.20 9.15
C GLY A 794 -35.44 25.39 8.72
N LEU A 795 -35.52 25.81 7.45
CA LEU A 795 -34.94 27.08 6.98
C LEU A 795 -35.70 28.30 7.53
N ASP A 796 -37.03 28.23 7.60
CA ASP A 796 -37.86 29.31 8.11
C ASP A 796 -37.66 29.55 9.61
N GLU A 797 -37.45 28.49 10.38
CA GLU A 797 -37.09 28.58 11.79
C GLU A 797 -35.64 29.08 11.96
N GLY A 798 -34.69 28.52 11.20
CA GLY A 798 -33.28 28.83 11.33
C GLY A 798 -32.86 30.24 10.88
N ILE A 799 -33.59 30.86 9.96
CA ILE A 799 -33.26 32.20 9.46
C ILE A 799 -33.69 33.32 10.41
N ARG A 800 -34.69 33.07 11.28
CA ARG A 800 -35.25 34.09 12.19
C ARG A 800 -34.18 34.69 13.09
N GLY A 801 -34.19 36.00 13.22
CA GLY A 801 -33.22 36.76 14.01
C GLY A 801 -31.87 37.00 13.33
N LEU A 802 -31.59 36.45 12.15
CA LEU A 802 -30.40 36.82 11.38
C LEU A 802 -30.56 38.24 10.80
N ARG A 803 -29.54 39.09 10.93
CA ARG A 803 -29.55 40.47 10.42
C ARG A 803 -28.94 40.57 9.02
N VAL A 804 -29.39 41.53 8.21
CA VAL A 804 -28.82 41.77 6.87
C VAL A 804 -27.30 41.98 6.96
N GLY A 805 -26.57 41.30 6.08
CA GLY A 805 -25.10 41.22 6.08
C GLY A 805 -24.54 40.04 6.89
N GLY A 806 -25.38 39.40 7.72
CA GLY A 806 -25.00 38.27 8.57
C GLY A 806 -24.85 36.95 7.81
N ILE A 807 -24.03 36.06 8.36
CA ILE A 807 -23.78 34.70 7.84
C ILE A 807 -24.05 33.70 8.97
N ARG A 808 -24.93 32.73 8.69
CA ARG A 808 -25.37 31.70 9.64
C ARG A 808 -25.31 30.33 8.99
N ARG A 809 -24.96 29.32 9.76
CA ARG A 809 -25.22 27.92 9.42
C ARG A 809 -26.48 27.46 10.11
N ILE A 810 -27.36 26.85 9.33
CA ILE A 810 -28.57 26.20 9.79
C ILE A 810 -28.41 24.70 9.54
N VAL A 811 -28.47 23.91 10.61
CA VAL A 811 -28.50 22.45 10.55
C VAL A 811 -29.95 22.03 10.58
N ILE A 812 -30.43 21.49 9.46
CA ILE A 812 -31.84 21.13 9.26
C ILE A 812 -31.94 19.60 9.28
N PRO A 813 -32.71 19.01 10.22
CA PRO A 813 -33.05 17.59 10.18
C PRO A 813 -33.74 17.22 8.87
N PRO A 814 -33.51 16.01 8.32
CA PRO A 814 -34.11 15.58 7.06
C PRO A 814 -35.64 15.64 7.06
N SER A 815 -36.26 15.39 8.21
CA SER A 815 -37.71 15.51 8.47
C SER A 815 -38.27 16.93 8.33
N LEU A 816 -37.41 17.96 8.34
CA LEU A 816 -37.78 19.39 8.21
C LEU A 816 -37.19 20.05 6.95
N ALA A 817 -36.63 19.23 6.04
CA ALA A 817 -36.05 19.66 4.77
C ALA A 817 -37.02 19.39 3.59
N TYR A 818 -36.56 18.74 2.51
CA TYR A 818 -37.31 18.57 1.24
C TYR A 818 -38.35 17.42 1.29
N VAL A 819 -39.18 17.35 2.33
CA VAL A 819 -40.07 16.20 2.62
C VAL A 819 -41.19 15.99 1.59
N GLU A 820 -41.59 17.04 0.87
CA GLU A 820 -42.57 16.94 -0.23
C GLU A 820 -41.91 16.51 -1.57
N GLY A 821 -40.60 16.29 -1.57
CA GLY A 821 -39.81 15.85 -2.72
C GLY A 821 -39.28 16.99 -3.60
N LEU A 822 -38.47 16.63 -4.59
CA LEU A 822 -37.87 17.57 -5.54
C LEU A 822 -38.56 17.47 -6.92
N ARG A 823 -39.62 18.25 -7.11
CA ARG A 823 -40.24 18.47 -8.43
C ARG A 823 -39.79 19.81 -9.01
N ASP A 824 -39.85 19.96 -10.33
CA ASP A 824 -39.71 21.28 -10.95
C ASP A 824 -40.77 22.23 -10.37
N ASN A 825 -40.34 23.43 -9.98
CA ASN A 825 -41.12 24.44 -9.24
C ASN A 825 -41.41 24.13 -7.75
N SER A 826 -40.75 23.16 -7.13
CA SER A 826 -40.89 23.00 -5.67
C SER A 826 -40.25 24.19 -4.95
N PRO A 827 -40.78 24.60 -3.78
CA PRO A 827 -40.18 25.68 -3.01
C PRO A 827 -38.81 25.27 -2.43
N GLY A 828 -37.81 26.14 -2.60
CA GLY A 828 -36.49 26.02 -1.99
C GLY A 828 -35.31 26.22 -2.94
N PRO A 829 -34.08 26.30 -2.39
CA PRO A 829 -32.85 26.24 -3.18
C PRO A 829 -32.69 24.84 -3.80
N ILE A 830 -33.25 24.67 -5.00
CA ILE A 830 -33.24 23.41 -5.73
C ILE A 830 -32.13 23.44 -6.78
N PRO A 831 -31.24 22.44 -6.79
CA PRO A 831 -30.21 22.37 -7.82
C PRO A 831 -30.83 22.29 -9.23
N PRO A 832 -30.29 22.98 -10.24
CA PRO A 832 -30.80 22.88 -11.61
C PRO A 832 -30.51 21.51 -12.24
N ASP A 833 -29.39 20.89 -11.90
CA ASP A 833 -28.90 19.68 -12.55
C ASP A 833 -29.46 18.38 -11.93
N PHE A 834 -29.64 17.36 -12.78
CA PHE A 834 -30.13 16.03 -12.40
C PHE A 834 -29.29 15.35 -11.30
N GLY A 835 -27.96 15.44 -11.39
CA GLY A 835 -27.04 14.78 -10.45
C GLY A 835 -27.19 15.26 -9.00
N PRO A 836 -27.06 16.58 -8.74
CA PRO A 836 -27.34 17.16 -7.43
C PRO A 836 -28.77 16.91 -6.91
N ARG A 837 -29.80 16.93 -7.76
CA ARG A 837 -31.18 16.56 -7.38
C ARG A 837 -31.28 15.12 -6.89
N GLN A 838 -30.65 14.18 -7.59
CA GLN A 838 -30.57 12.78 -7.16
C GLN A 838 -29.85 12.62 -5.81
N ARG A 839 -28.87 13.48 -5.48
CA ARG A 839 -28.18 13.44 -4.18
C ARG A 839 -29.08 13.84 -3.02
N ILE A 840 -29.90 14.88 -3.19
CA ILE A 840 -30.91 15.27 -2.20
C ILE A 840 -31.98 14.18 -2.11
N GLN A 841 -32.49 13.69 -3.25
CA GLN A 841 -33.51 12.64 -3.29
C GLN A 841 -33.03 11.34 -2.61
N ARG A 842 -31.75 10.98 -2.74
CA ARG A 842 -31.15 9.85 -2.00
C ARG A 842 -31.22 10.04 -0.49
N VAL A 843 -30.94 11.24 0.01
CA VAL A 843 -31.02 11.53 1.45
C VAL A 843 -32.48 11.46 1.91
N MET A 844 -33.42 12.04 1.16
CA MET A 844 -34.84 11.98 1.51
C MET A 844 -35.40 10.55 1.45
N ASN A 845 -34.97 9.75 0.47
CA ASN A 845 -35.42 8.36 0.33
C ASN A 845 -34.78 7.42 1.37
N MET A 846 -33.58 7.75 1.87
CA MET A 846 -32.90 6.98 2.93
C MET A 846 -33.49 7.27 4.33
N ILE A 847 -34.13 8.42 4.53
CA ILE A 847 -34.48 8.95 5.85
C ILE A 847 -36.00 9.20 5.92
N LYS A 848 -36.78 8.14 5.68
CA LYS A 848 -38.18 8.09 6.15
C LYS A 848 -38.28 7.82 7.65
N ASP A 849 -37.22 7.26 8.23
CA ASP A 849 -37.04 7.03 9.66
C ASP A 849 -35.79 7.80 10.10
N ASP A 850 -35.92 8.69 11.08
CA ASP A 850 -34.91 9.69 11.47
C ASP A 850 -33.58 9.03 11.91
N ILE A 851 -32.58 8.96 11.02
CA ILE A 851 -31.29 8.32 11.30
C ILE A 851 -30.42 9.27 12.12
N PRO A 852 -29.97 8.91 13.34
CA PRO A 852 -29.14 9.80 14.16
C PRO A 852 -27.81 10.16 13.47
N GLY A 853 -27.62 11.45 13.17
CA GLY A 853 -26.34 12.02 12.68
C GLY A 853 -26.31 12.47 11.22
N GLU A 854 -27.38 12.29 10.44
CA GLU A 854 -27.51 12.86 9.09
C GLU A 854 -28.39 14.13 9.15
N SER A 855 -27.88 15.25 8.63
CA SER A 855 -28.60 16.53 8.56
C SER A 855 -28.12 17.35 7.37
N PHE A 856 -28.96 18.26 6.90
CA PHE A 856 -28.56 19.25 5.90
C PHE A 856 -27.87 20.42 6.60
N LEU A 857 -26.68 20.80 6.12
CA LEU A 857 -25.97 21.99 6.55
C LEU A 857 -26.21 23.08 5.51
N LEU A 858 -26.96 24.11 5.88
CA LEU A 858 -27.25 25.24 5.01
C LEU A 858 -26.53 26.48 5.52
N ASP A 859 -25.47 26.86 4.84
CA ASP A 859 -24.76 28.12 5.08
C ASP A 859 -25.50 29.23 4.33
N VAL A 860 -26.09 30.19 5.06
CA VAL A 860 -26.88 31.30 4.50
C VAL A 860 -26.21 32.64 4.77
N LYS A 861 -26.25 33.52 3.78
CA LYS A 861 -25.94 34.94 3.91
C LYS A 861 -27.20 35.75 3.63
N LEU A 862 -27.64 36.53 4.60
CA LEU A 862 -28.80 37.40 4.43
C LEU A 862 -28.40 38.68 3.71
N THR A 863 -28.93 38.89 2.51
CA THR A 863 -28.55 40.02 1.65
C THR A 863 -29.52 41.20 1.72
N ARG A 864 -30.81 40.92 1.97
CA ARG A 864 -31.85 41.96 2.07
C ARG A 864 -33.05 41.44 2.85
N VAL A 865 -33.71 42.34 3.57
CA VAL A 865 -35.03 42.16 4.21
C VAL A 865 -35.93 43.28 3.67
N GLN A 866 -37.20 42.98 3.38
CA GLN A 866 -38.25 43.91 2.94
C GLN A 866 -39.50 43.69 3.79
#